data_AF-A0A7E6D556-F1
#
_entry.id   AF-A0A7E6D556-F1
#
_cell.length_a   1.000
_cell.length_b   1.000
_cell.length_c   1.000
_cell.angle_alpha   90.00
_cell.angle_beta   90.00
_cell.angle_gamma   90.00
#
_symmetry.space_group_name_H-M   'P 1'
#
loop_
_entity.id
_entity.type
_entity.pdbx_description
1 polymer ?
#
loop_
_entity_poly.entity_id
_entity_poly.type
_entity_poly.pdbx_seq_one_letter_code
_entity_poly.pdbx_strand_id
1 'polypeptide(L)'
;MPGPPRLSPDPSCPYSRMPWGLGLSPWKTAVILSLLLSSTALSPRSGQTKIPLETVKLWADTFGRDLYDTVTKYSGSLLLQKKYKDVEPSLRIQAVDGLELVRKFSEDMETMLRRKVEAVKVLQNLVEAAEEADLNHEFNESLVFDYYNSVLINERDANGKYVELGAEFVLESNAHFSNLMVNTSLSSVQLPTNVYNKDPDILNGVYMSEALNTVFVENFQRDPTLTWQYFGSSTGFFRIYPGIKWTPDENGVITFDCRNRGWYIQAATSPKDIVIVLDMSGSMKGLWMTIAKHTISTILDTLGENDFVNIIAYNDYIHYIEPCFKGILVQANRDNREHFKQLVDDLMVKGVGVVDQALREAFQILKQSQEARQGSLCNQAIMLISDGAVEDYEPVFEEYNWPDRKVRVFTYLIGREVTFADRMKWIACNNKGYYTQISTLADAQENVMEYLHVLSRPMVINHDHDIIWTEAYMDSKLFTSHAQDLRLLTTVAMPVFSKKNETRSHGILLGVVGSDVALRELMKLAPRYKLGVHGYAFLNTNNGYILSHPDLRPLKRVLFLTNDYFFTDISDTPFSLGVVLSQGHGEYILLGNTSVEEGLHDLLHPDLTLASDWIYCITDIDPDHRKLSQLEAMVRFLTGEDPDLECDEELVQEVLFDAVVTAPMEAYWTALALNSSEDYQRVADRAFLGTRAGLLRSSLFVGSEKISNRKFLTPEDKASMFTMDHFPLWYRQAAEQPAGSFVFNLHSTEEPEGPGEPAVVTASTAVAVTVDKKTAIAAAVGIQMRLDFLHHLFWAATQQCSAGDGLCPQSCRDSDLDCFVIDNNGFILISGRPQETGRFLGEVDGALMTQLLSMGVFSQVTLYDYQAMCKPPNHHHSAARPLVSPIYALLTRTRWLVNELLLFLLQWSTWGSWRVPSGAEAKAVFHHTHKHQRQDVLQPCDTEYPMFMHQRAIQEANGIIECGACQKVFVMHQIPNSNLLLLVTDPTCDCSIFPQILQEATEVKYNASIKCDRMRSQKLRRRPDSCHAFHPEENAQDCGGASETSASRPLLLLPLCAWLLPPQLLR
;
A
#
# COMPACT_ATOMS: atom_id res chain seq x y z
N MET A 1 -4.90 15.87 -28.36
CA MET A 1 -5.16 17.00 -27.44
C MET A 1 -4.94 18.31 -28.20
N PRO A 2 -5.90 19.25 -28.22
CA PRO A 2 -5.64 20.64 -28.58
C PRO A 2 -5.10 21.43 -27.37
N GLY A 3 -4.22 22.41 -27.63
CA GLY A 3 -3.37 23.07 -26.63
C GLY A 3 -4.08 24.02 -25.64
N PRO A 4 -3.33 24.54 -24.63
CA PRO A 4 -3.91 25.25 -23.50
C PRO A 4 -4.15 26.75 -23.80
N PRO A 5 -5.18 27.38 -23.20
CA PRO A 5 -5.42 28.81 -23.32
C PRO A 5 -4.65 29.61 -22.26
N ARG A 6 -4.21 30.81 -22.65
CA ARG A 6 -3.61 31.84 -21.79
C ARG A 6 -4.68 32.56 -20.96
N LEU A 7 -4.39 32.86 -19.70
CA LEU A 7 -5.20 33.77 -18.86
C LEU A 7 -4.32 34.92 -18.33
N SER A 8 -4.73 36.13 -18.67
CA SER A 8 -4.29 37.42 -18.14
C SER A 8 -5.04 37.79 -16.85
N PRO A 9 -4.46 38.60 -15.94
CA PRO A 9 -5.15 39.05 -14.73
C PRO A 9 -5.85 40.39 -14.96
N ASP A 10 -7.07 40.53 -14.46
CA ASP A 10 -7.74 41.82 -14.28
C ASP A 10 -7.81 42.17 -12.78
N PRO A 11 -7.74 43.46 -12.39
CA PRO A 11 -7.70 43.92 -11.02
C PRO A 11 -9.08 44.37 -10.50
N SER A 12 -9.22 44.47 -9.16
CA SER A 12 -9.86 45.58 -8.41
C SER A 12 -10.70 45.13 -7.20
N CYS A 13 -10.51 45.84 -6.08
CA CYS A 13 -11.57 46.22 -5.14
C CYS A 13 -11.11 47.47 -4.32
N PRO A 14 -12.02 48.33 -3.81
CA PRO A 14 -11.84 49.79 -3.85
C PRO A 14 -11.80 50.54 -2.50
N TYR A 15 -11.20 51.75 -2.57
CA TYR A 15 -11.43 53.04 -1.89
C TYR A 15 -11.95 53.16 -0.44
N SER A 16 -11.24 53.98 0.36
CA SER A 16 -11.74 55.29 0.83
C SER A 16 -10.64 56.19 1.47
N ARG A 17 -10.60 57.46 1.04
CA ARG A 17 -9.98 58.63 1.71
C ARG A 17 -11.13 59.44 2.33
N MET A 18 -10.96 60.28 3.37
CA MET A 18 -10.44 61.67 3.33
C MET A 18 -10.73 62.32 4.74
N PRO A 19 -10.50 63.63 5.02
CA PRO A 19 -9.22 64.31 5.39
C PRO A 19 -9.31 65.19 6.66
N TRP A 20 -8.19 65.55 7.30
CA TRP A 20 -8.08 66.78 8.12
C TRP A 20 -6.74 67.49 7.85
N GLY A 21 -6.78 68.81 7.73
CA GLY A 21 -5.65 69.67 7.38
C GLY A 21 -5.29 70.71 8.44
N LEU A 22 -4.05 71.21 8.30
CA LEU A 22 -3.47 72.51 8.66
C LEU A 22 -3.52 73.04 10.12
N GLY A 23 -2.32 73.35 10.65
CA GLY A 23 -2.10 74.27 11.77
C GLY A 23 -0.62 74.40 12.17
N LEU A 24 0.00 75.53 11.84
CA LEU A 24 1.38 75.93 12.18
C LEU A 24 1.54 76.30 13.66
N SER A 25 2.73 76.08 14.26
CA SER A 25 3.45 77.14 15.00
C SER A 25 4.96 76.81 15.19
N PRO A 26 5.84 77.83 15.24
CA PRO A 26 7.29 77.67 15.23
C PRO A 26 7.91 77.92 16.61
N TRP A 27 8.90 77.12 17.01
CA TRP A 27 10.09 77.50 17.79
C TRP A 27 10.84 76.22 18.20
N LYS A 28 12.17 76.29 18.13
CA LYS A 28 13.15 75.28 18.59
C LYS A 28 13.56 74.18 17.60
N THR A 29 14.20 74.58 16.50
CA THR A 29 15.20 73.73 15.83
C THR A 29 16.37 74.60 15.36
N ALA A 30 17.23 75.01 16.30
CA ALA A 30 18.50 75.67 15.98
C ALA A 30 19.69 75.13 16.81
N VAL A 31 19.53 73.99 17.52
CA VAL A 31 20.59 73.45 18.40
C VAL A 31 20.89 71.96 18.13
N ILE A 32 20.17 71.29 17.23
CA ILE A 32 20.40 69.86 16.94
C ILE A 32 21.28 69.64 15.68
N LEU A 33 21.50 70.69 14.86
CA LEU A 33 22.29 70.57 13.64
C LEU A 33 23.82 70.65 13.83
N SER A 34 24.32 70.89 15.05
CA SER A 34 25.75 71.02 15.34
C SER A 34 26.37 69.86 16.15
N LEU A 35 25.60 68.79 16.42
CA LEU A 35 26.07 67.59 17.14
C LEU A 35 26.09 66.31 16.27
N LEU A 36 25.76 66.42 14.98
CA LEU A 36 25.75 65.30 14.01
C LEU A 36 26.95 65.33 13.04
N LEU A 37 27.97 66.16 13.28
CA LEU A 37 29.16 66.29 12.43
C LEU A 37 30.47 65.80 13.08
N SER A 38 30.38 64.94 14.10
CA SER A 38 31.56 64.28 14.69
C SER A 38 31.32 62.80 14.94
N SER A 39 31.07 62.07 13.85
CA SER A 39 31.28 60.63 13.76
C SER A 39 31.45 60.22 12.29
N THR A 40 32.37 60.92 11.60
CA THR A 40 33.01 60.39 10.40
C THR A 40 33.96 59.27 10.83
N ALA A 41 33.42 58.08 10.97
CA ALA A 41 34.14 56.84 10.71
C ALA A 41 33.33 56.13 9.62
N LEU A 42 33.56 56.55 8.37
CA LEU A 42 33.31 55.69 7.22
C LEU A 42 34.15 54.43 7.45
N SER A 43 33.50 53.35 7.89
CA SER A 43 34.01 52.01 7.60
C SER A 43 34.18 51.94 6.08
N PRO A 44 35.32 51.45 5.57
CA PRO A 44 35.47 51.28 4.14
C PRO A 44 34.32 50.38 3.66
N ARG A 45 33.66 50.75 2.55
CA ARG A 45 32.98 49.76 1.72
C ARG A 45 34.02 48.69 1.45
N SER A 46 33.90 47.54 2.11
CA SER A 46 34.70 46.36 1.78
C SER A 46 34.60 46.17 0.28
N GLY A 47 35.75 46.16 -0.40
CA GLY A 47 35.79 45.92 -1.83
C GLY A 47 35.10 44.59 -2.12
N GLN A 48 34.22 44.57 -3.11
CA GLN A 48 33.65 43.33 -3.63
C GLN A 48 34.79 42.38 -3.98
N THR A 49 35.03 41.37 -3.15
CA THR A 49 35.88 40.23 -3.44
C THR A 49 35.23 39.46 -4.58
N LYS A 50 35.64 39.78 -5.82
CA LYS A 50 35.20 39.02 -7.00
C LYS A 50 35.85 37.64 -6.95
N ILE A 51 35.06 36.60 -6.69
CA ILE A 51 35.47 35.21 -6.82
C ILE A 51 35.95 34.99 -8.27
N PRO A 52 37.24 34.68 -8.52
CA PRO A 52 37.74 34.53 -9.88
C PRO A 52 37.22 33.22 -10.51
N LEU A 53 36.45 33.32 -11.60
CA LEU A 53 35.87 32.16 -12.29
C LEU A 53 36.93 31.16 -12.77
N GLU A 54 38.06 31.65 -13.28
CA GLU A 54 39.17 30.81 -13.76
C GLU A 54 39.80 29.98 -12.64
N THR A 55 39.86 30.53 -11.42
CA THR A 55 40.39 29.81 -10.25
C THR A 55 39.45 28.69 -9.82
N VAL A 56 38.13 28.94 -9.78
CA VAL A 56 37.14 27.90 -9.43
C VAL A 56 37.13 26.78 -10.46
N LYS A 57 37.25 27.12 -11.74
CA LYS A 57 37.42 26.15 -12.83
C LYS A 57 38.68 25.30 -12.66
N LEU A 58 39.82 25.93 -12.37
CA LEU A 58 41.06 25.21 -12.10
C LEU A 58 40.92 24.25 -10.91
N TRP A 59 40.27 24.67 -9.82
CA TRP A 59 40.03 23.81 -8.66
C TRP A 59 39.14 22.62 -9.00
N ALA A 60 38.05 22.83 -9.75
CA ALA A 60 37.16 21.76 -10.20
C ALA A 60 37.89 20.77 -11.11
N ASP A 61 38.71 21.25 -12.05
CA ASP A 61 39.47 20.42 -12.99
C ASP A 61 40.58 19.62 -12.29
N THR A 62 41.33 20.23 -11.36
CA THR A 62 42.34 19.55 -10.56
C THR A 62 41.69 18.49 -9.68
N PHE A 63 40.67 18.87 -8.89
CA PHE A 63 39.99 17.94 -8.00
C PHE A 63 39.36 16.78 -8.78
N GLY A 64 38.68 17.07 -9.89
CA GLY A 64 38.07 16.06 -10.76
C GLY A 64 39.09 15.09 -11.35
N ARG A 65 40.27 15.57 -11.77
CA ARG A 65 41.35 14.71 -12.29
C ARG A 65 41.91 13.79 -11.21
N ASP A 66 42.28 14.34 -10.05
CA ASP A 66 42.84 13.56 -8.95
C ASP A 66 41.83 12.53 -8.42
N LEU A 67 40.55 12.94 -8.35
CA LEU A 67 39.45 12.07 -7.97
C LEU A 67 39.29 10.93 -9.00
N TYR A 68 39.22 11.26 -10.29
CA TYR A 68 39.09 10.29 -11.38
C TYR A 68 40.22 9.26 -11.40
N ASP A 69 41.47 9.70 -11.27
CA ASP A 69 42.64 8.82 -11.25
C ASP A 69 42.60 7.88 -10.05
N THR A 70 42.18 8.39 -8.89
CA THR A 70 42.04 7.60 -7.67
C THR A 70 40.95 6.54 -7.80
N VAL A 71 39.73 6.94 -8.19
CA VAL A 71 38.61 5.98 -8.29
C VAL A 71 38.83 4.96 -9.39
N THR A 72 39.44 5.35 -10.51
CA THR A 72 39.76 4.45 -11.62
C THR A 72 40.80 3.41 -11.22
N LYS A 73 41.84 3.83 -10.47
CA LYS A 73 42.88 2.93 -9.97
C LYS A 73 42.32 1.89 -9.00
N TYR A 74 41.58 2.31 -7.98
CA TYR A 74 41.08 1.39 -6.95
C TYR A 74 39.88 0.55 -7.41
N SER A 75 39.00 1.10 -8.27
CA SER A 75 37.90 0.31 -8.85
C SER A 75 38.41 -0.73 -9.85
N GLY A 76 39.47 -0.41 -10.61
CA GLY A 76 39.95 -1.25 -11.71
C GLY A 76 39.04 -1.23 -12.95
N SER A 77 38.24 -0.17 -13.11
CA SER A 77 37.28 -0.04 -14.23
C SER A 77 37.94 -0.14 -15.61
N LEU A 78 39.10 0.48 -15.82
CA LEU A 78 39.86 0.40 -17.08
C LEU A 78 40.43 -1.00 -17.34
N LEU A 79 40.82 -1.72 -16.28
CA LEU A 79 41.29 -3.10 -16.40
C LEU A 79 40.14 -3.99 -16.87
N LEU A 80 38.97 -3.87 -16.24
CA LEU A 80 37.79 -4.64 -16.61
C LEU A 80 37.35 -4.33 -18.05
N GLN A 81 37.32 -3.05 -18.44
CA GLN A 81 36.99 -2.65 -19.81
C GLN A 81 37.97 -3.25 -20.82
N LYS A 82 39.27 -3.31 -20.50
CA LYS A 82 40.26 -3.97 -21.34
C LYS A 82 39.99 -5.48 -21.44
N LYS A 83 39.62 -6.13 -20.33
CA LYS A 83 39.32 -7.57 -20.33
C LYS A 83 38.13 -7.94 -21.20
N TYR A 84 37.05 -7.16 -21.15
CA TYR A 84 35.93 -7.34 -22.07
C TYR A 84 36.32 -7.14 -23.56
N LYS A 85 37.25 -6.22 -23.85
CA LYS A 85 37.80 -6.06 -25.20
C LYS A 85 38.70 -7.22 -25.64
N ASP A 86 39.48 -7.79 -24.71
CA ASP A 86 40.35 -8.94 -25.02
C ASP A 86 39.51 -10.18 -25.42
N VAL A 87 38.29 -10.31 -24.88
CA VAL A 87 37.33 -11.40 -25.19
C VAL A 87 36.26 -11.02 -26.22
N GLU A 88 36.44 -9.91 -26.94
CA GLU A 88 35.53 -9.45 -28.00
C GLU A 88 35.12 -10.53 -29.03
N PRO A 89 36.02 -11.44 -29.47
CA PRO A 89 35.64 -12.49 -30.44
C PRO A 89 34.60 -13.50 -29.93
N SER A 90 34.50 -13.68 -28.61
CA SER A 90 33.49 -14.56 -27.97
C SER A 90 32.20 -13.83 -27.59
N LEU A 91 32.14 -12.51 -27.79
CA LEU A 91 30.99 -11.68 -27.43
C LEU A 91 30.02 -11.53 -28.60
N ARG A 92 28.72 -11.50 -28.27
CA ARG A 92 27.63 -11.18 -29.21
C ARG A 92 26.72 -10.14 -28.58
N ILE A 93 26.35 -9.11 -29.34
CA ILE A 93 25.38 -8.11 -28.90
C ILE A 93 24.05 -8.32 -29.62
N GLN A 94 23.03 -8.68 -28.86
CA GLN A 94 21.65 -8.88 -29.34
C GLN A 94 20.79 -7.67 -29.01
N ALA A 95 19.90 -7.29 -29.93
CA ALA A 95 18.90 -6.26 -29.68
C ALA A 95 17.69 -6.88 -28.98
N VAL A 96 17.13 -6.16 -28.02
CA VAL A 96 15.96 -6.59 -27.25
C VAL A 96 14.68 -6.14 -27.96
N ASP A 97 13.86 -7.07 -28.41
CA ASP A 97 12.52 -6.77 -28.94
C ASP A 97 11.49 -6.82 -27.80
N GLY A 98 11.01 -5.66 -27.39
CA GLY A 98 10.00 -5.53 -26.34
C GLY A 98 8.67 -6.20 -26.67
N LEU A 99 8.25 -6.25 -27.95
CA LEU A 99 6.99 -6.90 -28.34
C LEU A 99 7.10 -8.42 -28.24
N GLU A 100 8.23 -8.98 -28.68
CA GLU A 100 8.49 -10.41 -28.56
C GLU A 100 8.61 -10.83 -27.10
N LEU A 101 9.30 -10.04 -26.27
CA LEU A 101 9.42 -10.29 -24.83
C LEU A 101 8.06 -10.27 -24.12
N VAL A 102 7.24 -9.24 -24.36
CA VAL A 102 5.91 -9.15 -23.75
C VAL A 102 5.04 -10.34 -24.14
N ARG A 103 5.07 -10.73 -25.42
CA ARG A 103 4.32 -11.90 -25.89
C ARG A 103 4.80 -13.18 -25.21
N LYS A 104 6.12 -13.40 -25.15
CA LYS A 104 6.70 -14.58 -24.50
C LYS A 104 6.36 -14.64 -23.01
N PHE A 105 6.55 -13.53 -22.28
CA PHE A 105 6.21 -13.47 -20.86
C PHE A 105 4.72 -13.66 -20.63
N SER A 106 3.87 -13.11 -21.50
CA SER A 106 2.43 -13.34 -21.44
C SER A 106 2.08 -14.80 -21.69
N GLU A 107 2.72 -15.48 -22.65
CA GLU A 107 2.53 -16.91 -22.92
C GLU A 107 3.02 -17.79 -21.75
N ASP A 108 4.14 -17.44 -21.12
CA ASP A 108 4.67 -18.13 -19.94
C ASP A 108 3.76 -17.92 -18.71
N MET A 109 3.29 -16.69 -18.49
CA MET A 109 2.30 -16.36 -17.45
C MET A 109 0.97 -17.05 -17.73
N GLU A 110 0.49 -17.03 -18.97
CA GLU A 110 -0.71 -17.75 -19.39
C GLU A 110 -0.54 -19.25 -19.17
N THR A 111 0.63 -19.83 -19.44
CA THR A 111 0.88 -21.25 -19.21
C THR A 111 0.94 -21.58 -17.72
N MET A 112 1.56 -20.74 -16.90
CA MET A 112 1.64 -20.93 -15.45
C MET A 112 0.26 -20.74 -14.79
N LEU A 113 -0.45 -19.68 -15.18
CA LEU A 113 -1.83 -19.45 -14.78
C LEU A 113 -2.70 -20.57 -15.33
N ARG A 114 -2.50 -21.07 -16.55
CA ARG A 114 -3.21 -22.22 -17.11
C ARG A 114 -2.91 -23.50 -16.36
N ARG A 115 -1.69 -23.74 -15.87
CA ARG A 115 -1.38 -24.87 -14.98
C ARG A 115 -2.07 -24.71 -13.64
N LYS A 116 -2.06 -23.50 -13.08
CA LYS A 116 -2.86 -23.13 -11.90
C LYS A 116 -4.38 -23.10 -12.20
N VAL A 117 -4.80 -23.06 -13.46
CA VAL A 117 -6.18 -23.10 -13.95
C VAL A 117 -6.58 -24.50 -14.42
N GLU A 118 -5.63 -25.39 -14.72
CA GLU A 118 -5.79 -26.83 -14.56
C GLU A 118 -5.87 -27.17 -13.07
N ALA A 119 -5.34 -26.30 -12.20
CA ALA A 119 -5.75 -26.21 -10.81
C ALA A 119 -7.02 -25.33 -10.56
N VAL A 120 -7.62 -24.73 -11.58
CA VAL A 120 -9.04 -24.28 -11.57
C VAL A 120 -9.95 -25.38 -12.08
N LYS A 121 -9.45 -26.41 -12.81
CA LYS A 121 -10.09 -27.73 -12.76
C LYS A 121 -9.96 -28.34 -11.37
N VAL A 122 -8.98 -27.96 -10.57
CA VAL A 122 -8.99 -28.28 -9.13
C VAL A 122 -10.06 -27.48 -8.39
N LEU A 123 -10.24 -26.17 -8.63
CA LEU A 123 -11.39 -25.44 -8.06
C LEU A 123 -12.71 -26.06 -8.52
N GLN A 124 -12.80 -26.44 -9.80
CA GLN A 124 -13.92 -27.18 -10.36
C GLN A 124 -14.08 -28.54 -9.67
N ASN A 125 -12.99 -29.29 -9.43
CA ASN A 125 -13.04 -30.55 -8.68
C ASN A 125 -13.48 -30.31 -7.24
N LEU A 126 -13.04 -29.21 -6.61
CA LEU A 126 -13.44 -28.81 -5.26
C LEU A 126 -14.91 -28.39 -5.22
N VAL A 127 -15.38 -27.65 -6.22
CA VAL A 127 -16.79 -27.30 -6.42
C VAL A 127 -17.58 -28.58 -6.61
N GLU A 128 -17.25 -29.40 -7.61
CA GLU A 128 -17.92 -30.67 -7.89
C GLU A 128 -17.95 -31.58 -6.67
N ALA A 129 -16.83 -31.73 -5.94
CA ALA A 129 -16.77 -32.50 -4.71
C ALA A 129 -17.63 -31.88 -3.59
N ALA A 130 -17.66 -30.55 -3.44
CA ALA A 130 -18.51 -29.88 -2.46
C ALA A 130 -20.00 -30.04 -2.80
N GLU A 131 -20.37 -29.88 -4.08
CA GLU A 131 -21.74 -30.01 -4.56
C GLU A 131 -22.24 -31.46 -4.48
N GLU A 132 -21.37 -32.44 -4.78
CA GLU A 132 -21.66 -33.87 -4.62
C GLU A 132 -21.77 -34.25 -3.13
N ALA A 133 -20.90 -33.72 -2.29
CA ALA A 133 -20.96 -33.93 -0.84
C ALA A 133 -22.24 -33.33 -0.24
N ASP A 134 -22.69 -32.15 -0.66
CA ASP A 134 -24.00 -31.62 -0.26
C ASP A 134 -25.13 -32.49 -0.77
N LEU A 135 -25.10 -32.90 -2.05
CA LEU A 135 -26.15 -33.74 -2.64
C LEU A 135 -26.35 -35.05 -1.88
N ASN A 136 -25.26 -35.66 -1.39
CA ASN A 136 -25.28 -36.91 -0.65
C ASN A 136 -25.53 -36.73 0.88
N HIS A 137 -25.48 -35.50 1.39
CA HIS A 137 -25.64 -35.20 2.82
C HIS A 137 -27.08 -34.80 3.16
N GLU A 138 -27.64 -35.47 4.17
CA GLU A 138 -28.93 -35.11 4.78
C GLU A 138 -28.71 -34.38 6.10
N PHE A 139 -29.47 -33.31 6.32
CA PHE A 139 -29.34 -32.47 7.50
C PHE A 139 -29.73 -33.22 8.78
N ASN A 140 -28.87 -33.16 9.80
CA ASN A 140 -29.11 -33.79 11.11
C ASN A 140 -28.85 -32.81 12.26
N GLU A 141 -29.91 -32.40 12.96
CA GLU A 141 -29.85 -31.47 14.10
C GLU A 141 -29.09 -32.04 15.31
N SER A 142 -29.03 -33.36 15.46
CA SER A 142 -28.40 -34.05 16.60
C SER A 142 -26.98 -34.54 16.31
N LEU A 143 -26.37 -34.07 15.22
CA LEU A 143 -25.01 -34.45 14.84
C LEU A 143 -24.00 -33.96 15.88
N VAL A 144 -23.13 -34.86 16.35
CA VAL A 144 -21.97 -34.51 17.16
C VAL A 144 -20.73 -34.89 16.37
N PHE A 145 -19.96 -33.88 15.97
CA PHE A 145 -18.78 -34.05 15.13
C PHE A 145 -17.63 -33.20 15.67
N ASP A 146 -16.49 -33.83 15.93
CA ASP A 146 -15.27 -33.15 16.36
C ASP A 146 -14.41 -32.83 15.14
N TYR A 147 -13.97 -31.57 15.03
CA TYR A 147 -13.14 -31.09 13.93
C TYR A 147 -11.95 -30.27 14.47
N TYR A 148 -10.93 -30.10 13.63
CA TYR A 148 -9.74 -29.32 13.98
C TYR A 148 -10.00 -27.82 13.88
N ASN A 149 -10.22 -27.16 15.02
CA ASN A 149 -10.38 -25.71 15.10
C ASN A 149 -9.02 -25.02 15.09
N SER A 150 -8.77 -24.19 14.08
CA SER A 150 -7.49 -23.50 13.83
C SER A 150 -6.96 -22.70 15.04
N VAL A 151 -7.84 -22.22 15.92
CA VAL A 151 -7.47 -21.43 17.11
C VAL A 151 -7.07 -22.34 18.27
N LEU A 152 -7.87 -23.38 18.51
CA LEU A 152 -7.77 -24.27 19.66
C LEU A 152 -6.77 -25.41 19.47
N ILE A 153 -6.25 -25.60 18.26
CA ILE A 153 -5.24 -26.61 17.94
C ILE A 153 -4.04 -26.50 18.90
N ASN A 154 -3.64 -27.64 19.44
CA ASN A 154 -2.52 -27.80 20.37
C ASN A 154 -2.66 -27.00 21.70
N GLU A 155 -3.84 -26.46 22.01
CA GLU A 155 -4.09 -25.84 23.31
C GLU A 155 -4.37 -26.89 24.38
N ARG A 156 -3.80 -26.66 25.57
CA ARG A 156 -3.92 -27.58 26.72
C ARG A 156 -4.52 -26.85 27.90
N ASP A 157 -5.46 -27.51 28.56
CA ASP A 157 -6.06 -27.07 29.82
C ASP A 157 -5.03 -27.09 30.96
N ALA A 158 -5.39 -26.46 32.09
CA ALA A 158 -4.60 -26.46 33.32
C ALA A 158 -4.21 -27.87 33.84
N ASN A 159 -4.94 -28.91 33.41
CA ASN A 159 -4.71 -30.32 33.75
C ASN A 159 -3.82 -31.06 32.73
N GLY A 160 -3.28 -30.36 31.71
CA GLY A 160 -2.42 -30.93 30.66
C GLY A 160 -3.15 -31.73 29.58
N LYS A 161 -4.49 -31.84 29.65
CA LYS A 161 -5.35 -32.43 28.62
C LYS A 161 -5.63 -31.39 27.53
N TYR A 162 -5.76 -31.86 26.30
CA TYR A 162 -6.23 -31.06 25.17
C TYR A 162 -7.63 -30.49 25.40
N VAL A 163 -7.81 -29.21 25.03
CA VAL A 163 -9.10 -28.50 25.08
C VAL A 163 -10.09 -29.18 24.13
N GLU A 164 -11.40 -29.07 24.39
CA GLU A 164 -12.45 -29.55 23.47
C GLU A 164 -12.28 -28.89 22.07
N LEU A 165 -12.30 -29.67 20.99
CA LEU A 165 -11.90 -29.29 19.61
C LEU A 165 -10.39 -28.95 19.41
N GLY A 166 -9.59 -28.95 20.47
CA GLY A 166 -8.15 -28.70 20.46
C GLY A 166 -7.33 -29.98 20.43
N ALA A 167 -7.49 -30.81 19.41
CA ALA A 167 -6.75 -32.07 19.29
C ALA A 167 -5.24 -31.85 18.96
N GLU A 168 -4.45 -32.91 19.09
CA GLU A 168 -3.06 -32.92 18.64
C GLU A 168 -3.00 -32.76 17.11
N PHE A 169 -2.28 -31.74 16.68
CA PHE A 169 -2.11 -31.41 15.27
C PHE A 169 -0.63 -31.12 15.01
N VAL A 170 0.04 -32.02 14.30
CA VAL A 170 1.46 -31.88 13.98
C VAL A 170 1.62 -30.72 13.00
N LEU A 171 2.44 -29.73 13.36
CA LEU A 171 2.76 -28.60 12.51
C LEU A 171 4.26 -28.63 12.21
N GLU A 172 4.60 -28.50 10.94
CA GLU A 172 5.97 -28.50 10.45
C GLU A 172 6.27 -27.16 9.77
N SER A 173 7.49 -26.65 9.95
CA SER A 173 7.90 -25.42 9.27
C SER A 173 8.12 -25.72 7.79
N ASN A 174 7.45 -24.97 6.91
CA ASN A 174 7.54 -25.17 5.46
C ASN A 174 8.03 -23.91 4.75
N ALA A 175 9.15 -24.03 4.02
CA ALA A 175 9.78 -22.93 3.29
C ALA A 175 8.87 -22.30 2.23
N HIS A 176 8.02 -23.11 1.56
CA HIS A 176 7.06 -22.63 0.56
C HIS A 176 6.06 -21.62 1.17
N PHE A 177 5.59 -21.92 2.38
CA PHE A 177 4.71 -21.04 3.14
C PHE A 177 5.51 -20.06 4.02
N SER A 178 6.63 -19.53 3.54
CA SER A 178 7.46 -18.55 4.30
C SER A 178 7.92 -19.04 5.68
N ASN A 179 8.27 -20.32 5.81
CA ASN A 179 8.65 -21.00 7.05
C ASN A 179 7.55 -21.04 8.13
N LEU A 180 6.29 -20.84 7.74
CA LEU A 180 5.16 -20.99 8.64
C LEU A 180 5.00 -22.45 9.07
N MET A 181 4.46 -22.61 10.28
CA MET A 181 4.12 -23.90 10.87
C MET A 181 2.79 -24.37 10.28
N VAL A 182 2.83 -25.34 9.37
CA VAL A 182 1.68 -25.82 8.60
C VAL A 182 1.57 -27.36 8.68
N ASN A 183 0.38 -27.90 8.40
CA ASN A 183 0.17 -29.34 8.23
C ASN A 183 -0.28 -29.64 6.80
N THR A 184 0.55 -30.35 6.04
CA THR A 184 0.30 -30.72 4.64
C THR A 184 -0.56 -31.97 4.47
N SER A 185 -1.00 -32.62 5.55
CA SER A 185 -1.84 -33.82 5.48
C SER A 185 -3.32 -33.54 5.72
N LEU A 186 -3.67 -32.48 6.47
CA LEU A 186 -5.04 -32.16 6.88
C LEU A 186 -5.32 -30.66 6.78
N SER A 187 -6.57 -30.30 6.49
CA SER A 187 -7.05 -28.92 6.60
C SER A 187 -7.45 -28.57 8.04
N SER A 188 -7.54 -27.27 8.32
CA SER A 188 -8.08 -26.75 9.58
C SER A 188 -9.28 -25.83 9.31
N VAL A 189 -10.17 -25.70 10.29
CA VAL A 189 -11.38 -24.86 10.19
C VAL A 189 -11.25 -23.66 11.11
N GLN A 190 -11.52 -22.47 10.61
CA GLN A 190 -11.60 -21.22 11.36
C GLN A 190 -13.06 -20.75 11.41
N LEU A 191 -13.45 -20.23 12.57
CA LEU A 191 -14.74 -19.59 12.77
C LEU A 191 -14.55 -18.17 13.30
N PRO A 192 -15.37 -17.22 12.87
CA PRO A 192 -15.36 -15.88 13.43
C PRO A 192 -15.90 -15.91 14.87
N THR A 193 -15.52 -14.92 15.69
CA THR A 193 -15.84 -14.91 17.14
C THR A 193 -17.34 -14.86 17.45
N ASN A 194 -18.17 -14.37 16.52
CA ASN A 194 -19.62 -14.28 16.67
C ASN A 194 -20.37 -15.59 16.35
N VAL A 195 -19.71 -16.59 15.76
CA VAL A 195 -20.33 -17.86 15.36
C VAL A 195 -20.06 -18.95 16.40
N TYR A 196 -21.09 -19.72 16.75
CA TYR A 196 -20.98 -20.77 17.76
C TYR A 196 -20.53 -22.10 17.15
N ASN A 197 -19.46 -22.69 17.70
CA ASN A 197 -18.84 -23.92 17.15
C ASN A 197 -19.75 -25.15 17.12
N LYS A 198 -20.77 -25.24 17.99
CA LYS A 198 -21.69 -26.40 18.07
C LYS A 198 -23.07 -26.11 17.47
N ASP A 199 -23.19 -25.05 16.70
CA ASP A 199 -24.39 -24.79 15.94
C ASP A 199 -24.64 -25.95 14.96
N PRO A 200 -25.85 -26.55 14.92
CA PRO A 200 -26.17 -27.64 13.99
C PRO A 200 -25.87 -27.30 12.53
N ASP A 201 -26.10 -26.06 12.08
CA ASP A 201 -25.87 -25.66 10.69
C ASP A 201 -24.37 -25.66 10.35
N ILE A 202 -23.54 -25.22 11.30
CA ILE A 202 -22.09 -25.25 11.20
C ILE A 202 -21.57 -26.68 11.22
N LEU A 203 -22.02 -27.51 12.17
CA LEU A 203 -21.55 -28.89 12.30
C LEU A 203 -21.87 -29.72 11.05
N ASN A 204 -23.07 -29.57 10.49
CA ASN A 204 -23.45 -30.24 9.25
C ASN A 204 -22.58 -29.79 8.07
N GLY A 205 -22.33 -28.47 7.93
CA GLY A 205 -21.46 -27.95 6.87
C GLY A 205 -19.99 -28.35 7.03
N VAL A 206 -19.48 -28.37 8.27
CA VAL A 206 -18.11 -28.80 8.56
C VAL A 206 -17.95 -30.30 8.29
N TYR A 207 -18.94 -31.12 8.64
CA TYR A 207 -18.97 -32.54 8.33
C TYR A 207 -18.98 -32.79 6.81
N MET A 208 -19.87 -32.12 6.08
CA MET A 208 -19.95 -32.22 4.60
C MET A 208 -18.63 -31.82 3.93
N SER A 209 -18.00 -30.75 4.41
CA SER A 209 -16.74 -30.25 3.85
C SER A 209 -15.51 -31.11 4.19
N GLU A 210 -15.64 -32.17 5.00
CA GLU A 210 -14.54 -33.12 5.26
C GLU A 210 -14.11 -33.85 3.98
N ALA A 211 -15.05 -34.08 3.04
CA ALA A 211 -14.77 -34.68 1.74
C ALA A 211 -13.75 -33.88 0.90
N LEU A 212 -13.58 -32.58 1.18
CA LEU A 212 -12.63 -31.73 0.46
C LEU A 212 -11.16 -32.01 0.84
N ASN A 213 -10.90 -32.65 1.98
CA ASN A 213 -9.53 -32.94 2.43
C ASN A 213 -8.73 -33.76 1.42
N THR A 214 -9.34 -34.79 0.84
CA THR A 214 -8.66 -35.66 -0.14
C THR A 214 -8.31 -34.87 -1.39
N VAL A 215 -9.26 -34.06 -1.87
CA VAL A 215 -9.08 -33.20 -3.04
C VAL A 215 -7.95 -32.19 -2.78
N PHE A 216 -7.95 -31.48 -1.64
CA PHE A 216 -6.89 -30.53 -1.31
C PHE A 216 -5.48 -31.14 -1.36
N VAL A 217 -5.32 -32.36 -0.82
CA VAL A 217 -4.05 -33.09 -0.82
C VAL A 217 -3.65 -33.52 -2.23
N GLU A 218 -4.57 -34.08 -3.01
CA GLU A 218 -4.34 -34.48 -4.41
C GLU A 218 -3.91 -33.28 -5.26
N ASN A 219 -4.53 -32.12 -5.06
CA ASN A 219 -4.19 -30.89 -5.77
C ASN A 219 -2.77 -30.45 -5.47
N PHE A 220 -2.38 -30.48 -4.20
CA PHE A 220 -1.04 -30.08 -3.77
C PHE A 220 0.03 -31.10 -4.21
N GLN A 221 -0.31 -32.39 -4.28
CA GLN A 221 0.57 -33.41 -4.84
C GLN A 221 0.76 -33.26 -6.36
N ARG A 222 -0.28 -32.80 -7.05
CA ARG A 222 -0.23 -32.54 -8.50
C ARG A 222 0.54 -31.25 -8.83
N ASP A 223 0.35 -30.20 -8.04
CA ASP A 223 1.07 -28.94 -8.17
C ASP A 223 1.56 -28.43 -6.80
N PRO A 224 2.83 -28.72 -6.44
CA PRO A 224 3.45 -28.24 -5.20
C PRO A 224 3.62 -26.72 -5.12
N THR A 225 3.43 -25.97 -6.21
CA THR A 225 3.53 -24.50 -6.25
C THR A 225 2.24 -23.80 -5.82
N LEU A 226 1.15 -24.54 -5.59
CA LEU A 226 -0.08 -24.00 -5.02
C LEU A 226 0.18 -23.48 -3.61
N THR A 227 -0.39 -22.31 -3.30
CA THR A 227 -0.28 -21.71 -1.97
C THR A 227 -1.46 -22.17 -1.10
N TRP A 228 -2.36 -21.26 -0.75
CA TRP A 228 -3.56 -21.57 0.02
C TRP A 228 -4.68 -22.06 -0.88
N GLN A 229 -5.39 -23.08 -0.40
CA GLN A 229 -6.65 -23.54 -0.93
C GLN A 229 -7.68 -23.48 0.18
N TYR A 230 -8.88 -22.99 -0.11
CA TYR A 230 -9.89 -22.85 0.93
C TYR A 230 -11.32 -22.90 0.40
N PHE A 231 -12.23 -23.21 1.33
CA PHE A 231 -13.67 -23.15 1.16
C PHE A 231 -14.26 -22.24 2.25
N GLY A 232 -14.86 -21.13 1.82
CA GLY A 232 -15.65 -20.26 2.69
C GLY A 232 -17.13 -20.63 2.59
N SER A 233 -17.75 -21.01 3.70
CA SER A 233 -19.16 -21.37 3.75
C SER A 233 -20.06 -20.13 3.83
N SER A 234 -21.29 -20.22 3.30
CA SER A 234 -22.35 -19.23 3.55
C SER A 234 -22.73 -19.09 5.02
N THR A 235 -22.55 -20.16 5.81
CA THR A 235 -22.76 -20.16 7.26
C THR A 235 -21.61 -19.51 8.05
N GLY A 236 -20.51 -19.13 7.39
CA GLY A 236 -19.43 -18.32 7.97
C GLY A 236 -18.20 -19.08 8.48
N PHE A 237 -18.21 -20.42 8.51
CA PHE A 237 -16.98 -21.18 8.77
C PHE A 237 -16.06 -21.18 7.54
N PHE A 238 -14.76 -21.19 7.78
CA PHE A 238 -13.72 -21.13 6.77
C PHE A 238 -12.78 -22.33 6.90
N ARG A 239 -12.73 -23.20 5.88
CA ARG A 239 -11.82 -24.35 5.85
C ARG A 239 -10.61 -24.01 4.98
N ILE A 240 -9.41 -24.14 5.52
CA ILE A 240 -8.14 -23.78 4.86
C ILE A 240 -7.17 -24.97 4.84
N TYR A 241 -6.50 -25.14 3.70
CA TYR A 241 -5.44 -26.11 3.49
C TYR A 241 -4.18 -25.44 2.91
N PRO A 242 -2.96 -25.80 3.36
CA PRO A 242 -2.66 -26.70 4.48
C PRO A 242 -3.16 -26.17 5.83
N GLY A 243 -3.40 -27.07 6.80
CA GLY A 243 -3.94 -26.67 8.10
C GLY A 243 -2.94 -25.81 8.89
N ILE A 244 -3.43 -24.73 9.50
CA ILE A 244 -2.60 -23.78 10.25
C ILE A 244 -3.20 -23.41 11.59
N LYS A 245 -2.33 -23.04 12.53
CA LYS A 245 -2.74 -22.47 13.80
C LYS A 245 -2.95 -20.96 13.67
N TRP A 246 -4.12 -20.50 14.08
CA TRP A 246 -4.47 -19.07 14.13
C TRP A 246 -4.23 -18.52 15.53
N THR A 247 -3.63 -17.33 15.59
CA THR A 247 -3.44 -16.59 16.84
C THR A 247 -4.40 -15.42 16.90
N PRO A 248 -5.27 -15.32 17.92
CA PRO A 248 -6.15 -14.17 18.08
C PRO A 248 -5.36 -12.92 18.47
N ASP A 249 -5.96 -11.74 18.31
CA ASP A 249 -5.38 -10.46 18.71
C ASP A 249 -5.12 -10.40 20.23
N GLU A 250 -4.44 -9.36 20.74
CA GLU A 250 -4.15 -9.16 22.18
C GLU A 250 -5.40 -9.27 23.09
N ASN A 251 -6.58 -9.00 22.54
CA ASN A 251 -7.87 -9.07 23.23
C ASN A 251 -8.59 -10.43 23.08
N GLY A 252 -7.98 -11.43 22.44
CA GLY A 252 -8.57 -12.73 22.18
C GLY A 252 -9.66 -12.74 21.10
N VAL A 253 -9.74 -11.70 20.26
CA VAL A 253 -10.77 -11.54 19.23
C VAL A 253 -10.21 -11.89 17.85
N ILE A 254 -10.99 -12.58 17.03
CA ILE A 254 -10.68 -12.89 15.63
C ILE A 254 -11.56 -12.03 14.76
N THR A 255 -10.93 -11.11 14.03
CA THR A 255 -11.63 -10.16 13.16
C THR A 255 -11.81 -10.66 11.73
N PHE A 256 -11.46 -11.91 11.44
CA PHE A 256 -11.59 -12.52 10.12
C PHE A 256 -12.95 -13.22 9.99
N ASP A 257 -13.74 -12.78 9.01
CA ASP A 257 -14.91 -13.46 8.47
C ASP A 257 -14.67 -13.64 6.96
N CYS A 258 -14.89 -14.85 6.43
CA CYS A 258 -14.68 -15.16 5.01
C CYS A 258 -15.72 -14.48 4.11
N ARG A 259 -16.94 -14.26 4.61
CA ARG A 259 -18.07 -13.71 3.84
C ARG A 259 -17.90 -12.23 3.49
N ASN A 260 -17.12 -11.51 4.30
CA ASN A 260 -16.83 -10.09 4.08
C ASN A 260 -15.64 -9.87 3.14
N ARG A 261 -15.03 -10.94 2.60
CA ARG A 261 -13.83 -10.83 1.76
C ARG A 261 -14.20 -10.53 0.32
N GLY A 262 -13.34 -9.74 -0.34
CA GLY A 262 -13.53 -9.37 -1.74
C GLY A 262 -13.68 -10.58 -2.66
N TRP A 263 -12.86 -11.62 -2.47
CA TRP A 263 -12.95 -12.87 -3.25
C TRP A 263 -14.30 -13.60 -3.07
N TYR A 264 -14.85 -13.60 -1.85
CA TYR A 264 -16.14 -14.24 -1.57
C TYR A 264 -17.28 -13.47 -2.24
N ILE A 265 -17.33 -12.15 -2.02
CA ILE A 265 -18.41 -11.29 -2.51
C ILE A 265 -18.43 -11.23 -4.04
N GLN A 266 -17.26 -11.06 -4.67
CA GLN A 266 -17.15 -10.93 -6.12
C GLN A 266 -17.48 -12.24 -6.85
N ALA A 267 -17.18 -13.40 -6.23
CA ALA A 267 -17.58 -14.71 -6.78
C ALA A 267 -19.05 -15.04 -6.52
N ALA A 268 -19.60 -14.62 -5.37
CA ALA A 268 -20.99 -14.88 -5.00
C ALA A 268 -22.01 -14.02 -5.74
N THR A 269 -21.63 -12.83 -6.22
CA THR A 269 -22.57 -11.87 -6.83
C THR A 269 -22.02 -11.18 -8.07
N SER A 270 -22.89 -10.94 -9.06
CA SER A 270 -22.56 -10.10 -10.21
C SER A 270 -22.53 -8.60 -9.85
N PRO A 271 -21.83 -7.75 -10.62
CA PRO A 271 -21.74 -6.31 -10.38
C PRO A 271 -23.09 -5.63 -10.17
N LYS A 272 -23.13 -4.61 -9.31
CA LYS A 272 -24.39 -3.98 -8.88
C LYS A 272 -24.36 -2.45 -8.82
N ASP A 273 -25.47 -1.84 -9.20
CA ASP A 273 -25.80 -0.42 -9.12
C ASP A 273 -26.80 -0.22 -7.97
N ILE A 274 -26.34 0.34 -6.84
CA ILE A 274 -27.12 0.46 -5.60
C ILE A 274 -27.43 1.93 -5.27
N VAL A 275 -28.68 2.21 -4.91
CA VAL A 275 -29.05 3.46 -4.22
C VAL A 275 -29.47 3.14 -2.80
N ILE A 276 -28.72 3.66 -1.82
CA ILE A 276 -29.04 3.53 -0.40
C ILE A 276 -29.92 4.72 0.00
N VAL A 277 -31.08 4.43 0.60
CA VAL A 277 -32.08 5.42 1.01
C VAL A 277 -32.20 5.38 2.53
N LEU A 278 -31.74 6.45 3.20
CA LEU A 278 -31.69 6.55 4.66
C LEU A 278 -32.75 7.49 5.23
N ASP A 279 -33.50 7.02 6.23
CA ASP A 279 -34.38 7.85 7.04
C ASP A 279 -33.60 8.73 8.03
N MET A 280 -33.79 10.06 7.95
CA MET A 280 -33.23 11.04 8.88
C MET A 280 -34.30 11.76 9.71
N SER A 281 -35.53 11.24 9.73
CA SER A 281 -36.64 11.80 10.49
C SER A 281 -36.43 11.71 12.00
N GLY A 282 -37.17 12.55 12.74
CA GLY A 282 -37.05 12.70 14.19
C GLY A 282 -37.12 11.40 15.00
N SER A 283 -37.78 10.36 14.49
CA SER A 283 -37.92 9.05 15.15
C SER A 283 -36.61 8.26 15.20
N MET A 284 -35.73 8.45 14.22
CA MET A 284 -34.42 7.79 14.15
C MET A 284 -33.41 8.30 15.20
N LYS A 285 -33.79 9.25 16.06
CA LYS A 285 -32.86 9.88 17.02
C LYS A 285 -32.31 8.88 18.04
N GLY A 286 -31.00 8.95 18.30
CA GLY A 286 -30.32 8.16 19.33
C GLY A 286 -29.82 6.83 18.79
N LEU A 287 -30.16 5.72 19.45
CA LEU A 287 -29.65 4.38 19.12
C LEU A 287 -29.97 3.96 17.68
N TRP A 288 -31.16 4.28 17.19
CA TRP A 288 -31.65 3.90 15.85
C TRP A 288 -30.75 4.46 14.74
N MET A 289 -30.43 5.76 14.77
CA MET A 289 -29.48 6.36 13.85
C MET A 289 -28.07 5.76 13.98
N THR A 290 -27.61 5.42 15.20
CA THR A 290 -26.32 4.74 15.37
C THR A 290 -26.31 3.36 14.70
N ILE A 291 -27.40 2.59 14.82
CA ILE A 291 -27.54 1.30 14.14
C ILE A 291 -27.62 1.50 12.62
N ALA A 292 -28.38 2.49 12.15
CA ALA A 292 -28.51 2.80 10.72
C ALA A 292 -27.15 3.19 10.09
N LYS A 293 -26.38 4.06 10.76
CA LYS A 293 -25.02 4.43 10.35
C LYS A 293 -24.10 3.22 10.26
N HIS A 294 -24.14 2.35 11.28
CA HIS A 294 -23.35 1.12 11.29
C HIS A 294 -23.78 0.17 10.15
N THR A 295 -25.09 0.01 9.94
CA THR A 295 -25.65 -0.80 8.85
C THR A 295 -25.17 -0.31 7.48
N ILE A 296 -25.16 1.01 7.24
CA ILE A 296 -24.63 1.60 6.00
C ILE A 296 -23.14 1.32 5.86
N SER A 297 -22.35 1.47 6.92
CA SER A 297 -20.92 1.12 6.88
C SER A 297 -20.71 -0.34 6.49
N THR A 298 -21.49 -1.25 7.09
CA THR A 298 -21.45 -2.68 6.78
C THR A 298 -21.85 -2.95 5.33
N ILE A 299 -22.90 -2.29 4.80
CA ILE A 299 -23.28 -2.41 3.38
C ILE A 299 -22.14 -1.92 2.48
N LEU A 300 -21.53 -0.76 2.78
CA LEU A 300 -20.41 -0.23 1.99
C LEU A 300 -19.21 -1.19 2.00
N ASP A 301 -18.93 -1.87 3.12
CA ASP A 301 -17.87 -2.87 3.21
C ASP A 301 -18.10 -4.05 2.24
N THR A 302 -19.36 -4.37 1.92
CA THR A 302 -19.72 -5.43 0.95
C THR A 302 -19.65 -5.02 -0.53
N LEU A 303 -19.34 -3.77 -0.85
CA LEU A 303 -19.26 -3.31 -2.24
C LEU A 303 -17.85 -3.48 -2.81
N GLY A 304 -17.76 -4.04 -4.01
CA GLY A 304 -16.51 -4.19 -4.75
C GLY A 304 -16.23 -3.01 -5.69
N GLU A 305 -15.07 -3.03 -6.36
CA GLU A 305 -14.68 -1.98 -7.31
C GLU A 305 -15.53 -1.97 -8.58
N ASN A 306 -16.17 -3.09 -8.91
CA ASN A 306 -17.07 -3.19 -10.07
C ASN A 306 -18.47 -2.60 -9.80
N ASP A 307 -18.76 -2.27 -8.54
CA ASP A 307 -20.07 -1.80 -8.08
C ASP A 307 -20.16 -0.27 -8.08
N PHE A 308 -21.38 0.22 -8.21
CA PHE A 308 -21.69 1.64 -8.18
C PHE A 308 -22.70 1.93 -7.09
N VAL A 309 -22.49 3.03 -6.36
CA VAL A 309 -23.30 3.41 -5.22
C VAL A 309 -23.58 4.90 -5.20
N ASN A 310 -24.75 5.26 -4.69
CA ASN A 310 -25.04 6.59 -4.18
C ASN A 310 -25.91 6.48 -2.92
N ILE A 311 -25.79 7.45 -2.02
CA ILE A 311 -26.52 7.47 -0.76
C ILE A 311 -27.35 8.75 -0.71
N ILE A 312 -28.66 8.58 -0.60
CA ILE A 312 -29.61 9.66 -0.36
C ILE A 312 -30.21 9.49 1.02
N ALA A 313 -30.35 10.60 1.73
CA ALA A 313 -31.06 10.64 2.98
C ALA A 313 -32.29 11.54 2.86
N TYR A 314 -33.35 11.21 3.59
CA TYR A 314 -34.61 11.93 3.48
C TYR A 314 -35.17 12.34 4.84
N ASN A 315 -35.82 13.49 4.83
CA ASN A 315 -36.74 13.97 5.86
C ASN A 315 -37.90 14.68 5.14
N ASP A 316 -38.14 15.96 5.44
CA ASP A 316 -39.08 16.81 4.70
C ASP A 316 -38.58 17.10 3.26
N TYR A 317 -37.27 16.92 3.03
CA TYR A 317 -36.60 17.07 1.74
C TYR A 317 -35.60 15.94 1.49
N ILE A 318 -35.17 15.79 0.24
CA ILE A 318 -34.10 14.86 -0.14
C ILE A 318 -32.74 15.54 0.04
N HIS A 319 -31.86 14.87 0.75
CA HIS A 319 -30.49 15.28 1.00
C HIS A 319 -29.53 14.26 0.39
N TYR A 320 -28.72 14.70 -0.57
CA TYR A 320 -27.58 13.91 -1.02
C TYR A 320 -26.49 13.99 0.04
N ILE A 321 -25.98 12.83 0.48
CA ILE A 321 -24.91 12.76 1.48
C ILE A 321 -23.68 13.52 1.00
N GLU A 322 -23.33 13.32 -0.26
CA GLU A 322 -22.31 14.09 -0.95
C GLU A 322 -22.99 14.92 -2.06
N PRO A 323 -23.09 16.26 -1.92
CA PRO A 323 -23.69 17.13 -2.92
C PRO A 323 -23.08 17.00 -4.31
N CYS A 324 -21.81 16.61 -4.40
CA CYS A 324 -21.14 16.30 -5.66
C CYS A 324 -21.81 15.16 -6.43
N PHE A 325 -22.44 14.19 -5.77
CA PHE A 325 -23.00 13.03 -6.47
C PHE A 325 -24.49 13.18 -6.77
N LYS A 326 -24.97 14.42 -6.86
CA LYS A 326 -26.36 14.69 -7.20
C LYS A 326 -26.74 14.08 -8.55
N GLY A 327 -27.71 13.17 -8.54
CA GLY A 327 -28.25 12.51 -9.75
C GLY A 327 -27.32 11.50 -10.42
N ILE A 328 -26.18 11.15 -9.83
CA ILE A 328 -25.19 10.26 -10.46
C ILE A 328 -24.80 9.12 -9.52
N LEU A 329 -24.48 7.95 -10.08
CA LEU A 329 -23.84 6.86 -9.34
C LEU A 329 -22.33 6.97 -9.46
N VAL A 330 -21.62 6.69 -8.37
CA VAL A 330 -20.15 6.66 -8.33
C VAL A 330 -19.65 5.26 -8.06
N GLN A 331 -18.46 4.96 -8.56
CA GLN A 331 -17.81 3.67 -8.33
C GLN A 331 -17.51 3.48 -6.84
N ALA A 332 -17.75 2.29 -6.31
CA ALA A 332 -17.53 1.96 -4.90
C ALA A 332 -16.04 1.66 -4.58
N ASN A 333 -15.15 2.54 -5.05
CA ASN A 333 -13.72 2.46 -4.75
C ASN A 333 -13.47 2.68 -3.25
N ARG A 334 -12.34 2.18 -2.74
CA ARG A 334 -11.95 2.34 -1.32
C ARG A 334 -12.06 3.80 -0.87
N ASP A 335 -11.52 4.74 -1.64
CA ASP A 335 -11.57 6.18 -1.33
C ASP A 335 -13.01 6.72 -1.22
N ASN A 336 -13.87 6.36 -2.18
CA ASN A 336 -15.26 6.81 -2.20
C ASN A 336 -16.05 6.19 -1.03
N ARG A 337 -15.83 4.91 -0.72
CA ARG A 337 -16.48 4.21 0.40
C ARG A 337 -16.09 4.82 1.74
N GLU A 338 -14.80 5.04 1.98
CA GLU A 338 -14.33 5.68 3.21
C GLU A 338 -14.83 7.13 3.34
N HIS A 339 -14.90 7.88 2.24
CA HIS A 339 -15.50 9.22 2.24
C HIS A 339 -17.00 9.18 2.59
N PHE A 340 -17.76 8.23 2.03
CA PHE A 340 -19.16 8.05 2.41
C PHE A 340 -19.33 7.70 3.90
N LYS A 341 -18.49 6.81 4.46
CA LYS A 341 -18.54 6.46 5.88
C LYS A 341 -18.34 7.68 6.78
N GLN A 342 -17.35 8.52 6.46
CA GLN A 342 -17.10 9.77 7.20
C GLN A 342 -18.32 10.71 7.17
N LEU A 343 -18.93 10.90 6.00
CA LEU A 343 -20.11 11.76 5.86
C LEU A 343 -21.34 11.19 6.58
N VAL A 344 -21.52 9.88 6.55
CA VAL A 344 -22.62 9.18 7.23
C VAL A 344 -22.49 9.32 8.76
N ASP A 345 -21.27 9.25 9.29
CA ASP A 345 -20.98 9.43 10.72
C ASP A 345 -21.36 10.84 11.23
N ASP A 346 -21.24 11.86 10.39
CA ASP A 346 -21.56 13.25 10.73
C ASP A 346 -23.06 13.61 10.64
N LEU A 347 -23.92 12.69 10.16
CA LEU A 347 -25.34 12.97 9.97
C LEU A 347 -26.09 13.25 11.27
N MET A 348 -26.99 14.24 11.22
CA MET A 348 -27.86 14.64 12.32
C MET A 348 -29.34 14.56 11.93
N VAL A 349 -30.13 13.92 12.79
CA VAL A 349 -31.57 13.71 12.63
C VAL A 349 -32.37 15.02 12.72
N LYS A 350 -33.28 15.28 11.76
CA LYS A 350 -34.20 16.45 11.71
C LYS A 350 -35.43 16.16 10.83
N GLY A 351 -36.57 16.76 11.16
CA GLY A 351 -37.77 16.78 10.30
C GLY A 351 -38.65 15.52 10.38
N VAL A 352 -39.61 15.41 9.46
CA VAL A 352 -40.52 14.26 9.30
C VAL A 352 -40.13 13.48 8.03
N GLY A 353 -40.16 12.14 8.05
CA GLY A 353 -39.73 11.33 6.90
C GLY A 353 -40.80 11.21 5.82
N VAL A 354 -40.50 11.63 4.58
CA VAL A 354 -41.35 11.42 3.40
C VAL A 354 -40.70 10.44 2.42
N VAL A 355 -41.09 9.17 2.50
CA VAL A 355 -40.47 8.07 1.72
C VAL A 355 -40.81 8.14 0.22
N ASP A 356 -42.03 8.58 -0.15
CA ASP A 356 -42.48 8.64 -1.56
C ASP A 356 -41.52 9.43 -2.46
N GLN A 357 -41.11 10.63 -2.01
CA GLN A 357 -40.19 11.47 -2.76
C GLN A 357 -38.81 10.83 -2.89
N ALA A 358 -38.32 10.18 -1.82
CA ALA A 358 -37.03 9.51 -1.80
C ALA A 358 -37.00 8.31 -2.76
N LEU A 359 -38.06 7.51 -2.81
CA LEU A 359 -38.18 6.39 -3.75
C LEU A 359 -38.21 6.86 -5.21
N ARG A 360 -38.97 7.92 -5.52
CA ARG A 360 -39.01 8.51 -6.86
C ARG A 360 -37.62 8.99 -7.31
N GLU A 361 -36.89 9.67 -6.44
CA GLU A 361 -35.52 10.12 -6.74
C GLU A 361 -34.57 8.93 -6.95
N ALA A 362 -34.67 7.89 -6.11
CA ALA A 362 -33.84 6.69 -6.26
C ALA A 362 -34.03 6.02 -7.63
N PHE A 363 -35.28 5.86 -8.08
CA PHE A 363 -35.57 5.33 -9.42
C PHE A 363 -35.08 6.25 -10.54
N GLN A 364 -35.16 7.57 -10.37
CA GLN A 364 -34.62 8.52 -11.35
C GLN A 364 -33.10 8.42 -11.49
N ILE A 365 -32.37 8.27 -10.39
CA ILE A 365 -30.90 8.09 -10.39
C ILE A 365 -30.53 6.81 -11.18
N LEU A 366 -31.19 5.68 -10.89
CA LEU A 366 -30.93 4.41 -11.57
C LEU A 366 -31.24 4.49 -13.07
N LYS A 367 -32.36 5.12 -13.43
CA LYS A 367 -32.75 5.32 -14.84
C LYS A 367 -31.76 6.20 -15.59
N GLN A 368 -31.34 7.32 -14.99
CA GLN A 368 -30.36 8.23 -15.59
C GLN A 368 -29.00 7.56 -15.80
N SER A 369 -28.55 6.78 -14.82
CA SER A 369 -27.32 5.97 -14.91
C SER A 369 -27.39 4.96 -16.07
N GLN A 370 -28.54 4.29 -16.23
CA GLN A 370 -28.75 3.35 -17.33
C GLN A 370 -28.74 4.03 -18.71
N GLU A 371 -29.45 5.16 -18.86
CA GLU A 371 -29.51 5.92 -20.11
C GLU A 371 -28.15 6.51 -20.50
N ALA A 372 -27.40 7.02 -19.53
CA ALA A 372 -26.04 7.52 -19.73
C ALA A 372 -25.01 6.39 -19.96
N ARG A 373 -25.42 5.12 -19.84
CA ARG A 373 -24.53 3.96 -19.79
C ARG A 373 -23.40 4.12 -18.78
N GLN A 374 -23.68 4.80 -17.67
CA GLN A 374 -22.72 5.19 -16.64
C GLN A 374 -23.01 4.41 -15.36
N GLY A 375 -22.41 3.22 -15.23
CA GLY A 375 -22.67 2.24 -14.16
C GLY A 375 -22.17 0.84 -14.51
N SER A 376 -22.55 -0.16 -13.70
CA SER A 376 -22.31 -1.58 -13.98
C SER A 376 -23.26 -2.12 -15.07
N LEU A 377 -24.47 -1.57 -15.18
CA LEU A 377 -25.54 -2.03 -16.10
C LEU A 377 -25.98 -3.48 -15.88
N CYS A 378 -25.75 -4.01 -14.67
CA CYS A 378 -26.08 -5.38 -14.32
C CYS A 378 -27.22 -5.40 -13.29
N ASN A 379 -26.94 -5.73 -12.03
CA ASN A 379 -27.93 -5.70 -10.96
C ASN A 379 -28.28 -4.26 -10.59
N GLN A 380 -29.57 -3.96 -10.45
CA GLN A 380 -30.04 -2.67 -9.91
C GLN A 380 -30.80 -2.91 -8.61
N ALA A 381 -30.43 -2.20 -7.55
CA ALA A 381 -31.07 -2.34 -6.25
C ALA A 381 -31.27 -1.02 -5.51
N ILE A 382 -32.35 -0.95 -4.75
CA ILE A 382 -32.64 0.13 -3.80
C ILE A 382 -32.64 -0.49 -2.40
N MET A 383 -31.87 0.09 -1.49
CA MET A 383 -31.80 -0.35 -0.09
C MET A 383 -32.42 0.72 0.81
N LEU A 384 -33.62 0.45 1.33
CA LEU A 384 -34.37 1.36 2.20
C LEU A 384 -34.09 1.04 3.67
N ILE A 385 -33.52 2.00 4.41
CA ILE A 385 -33.18 1.89 5.83
C ILE A 385 -34.05 2.87 6.61
N SER A 386 -34.99 2.36 7.40
CA SER A 386 -35.94 3.15 8.19
C SER A 386 -36.42 2.38 9.43
N ASP A 387 -36.97 3.07 10.40
CA ASP A 387 -37.70 2.50 11.54
C ASP A 387 -39.16 2.14 11.19
N GLY A 388 -39.65 2.50 10.00
CA GLY A 388 -40.94 2.04 9.50
C GLY A 388 -41.47 2.75 8.26
N ALA A 389 -42.40 2.11 7.57
CA ALA A 389 -43.15 2.72 6.47
C ALA A 389 -44.61 3.00 6.88
N VAL A 390 -45.10 4.19 6.57
CA VAL A 390 -46.49 4.60 6.85
C VAL A 390 -47.47 4.09 5.80
N GLU A 391 -46.99 3.87 4.56
CA GLU A 391 -47.77 3.42 3.38
C GLU A 391 -46.95 2.39 2.57
N ASP A 392 -47.62 1.71 1.65
CA ASP A 392 -47.01 0.65 0.82
C ASP A 392 -46.42 1.21 -0.50
N TYR A 393 -46.68 2.49 -0.79
CA TYR A 393 -46.17 3.25 -1.95
C TYR A 393 -46.37 2.56 -3.32
N GLU A 394 -47.39 1.72 -3.45
CA GLU A 394 -47.76 0.99 -4.67
C GLU A 394 -47.76 1.87 -5.94
N PRO A 395 -48.29 3.12 -5.95
CA PRO A 395 -48.29 3.96 -7.14
C PRO A 395 -46.89 4.28 -7.69
N VAL A 396 -45.86 4.32 -6.83
CA VAL A 396 -44.47 4.56 -7.26
C VAL A 396 -43.92 3.33 -7.97
N PHE A 397 -44.19 2.13 -7.46
CA PHE A 397 -43.72 0.89 -8.07
C PHE A 397 -44.45 0.60 -9.39
N GLU A 398 -45.73 0.92 -9.49
CA GLU A 398 -46.49 0.87 -10.75
C GLU A 398 -45.91 1.78 -11.83
N GLU A 399 -45.44 2.97 -11.46
CA GLU A 399 -44.88 3.95 -12.41
C GLU A 399 -43.46 3.57 -12.88
N TYR A 400 -42.59 3.12 -11.97
CA TYR A 400 -41.16 2.99 -12.24
C TYR A 400 -40.65 1.54 -12.41
N ASN A 401 -41.27 0.53 -11.78
CA ASN A 401 -40.69 -0.82 -11.72
C ASN A 401 -41.59 -1.93 -12.30
N TRP A 402 -42.91 -1.79 -12.26
CA TRP A 402 -43.85 -2.83 -12.72
C TRP A 402 -44.23 -2.66 -14.20
N PRO A 403 -44.48 -3.76 -14.93
CA PRO A 403 -44.60 -5.16 -14.47
C PRO A 403 -43.26 -5.94 -14.43
N ASP A 404 -42.20 -5.42 -15.05
CA ASP A 404 -40.95 -6.18 -15.27
C ASP A 404 -40.14 -6.47 -13.99
N ARG A 405 -40.30 -5.65 -12.93
CA ARG A 405 -39.61 -5.76 -11.63
C ARG A 405 -38.09 -5.91 -11.79
N LYS A 406 -37.48 -5.03 -12.59
CA LYS A 406 -36.04 -5.05 -12.89
C LYS A 406 -35.20 -4.59 -11.71
N VAL A 407 -35.69 -3.63 -10.93
CA VAL A 407 -35.00 -3.11 -9.74
C VAL A 407 -35.45 -3.90 -8.52
N ARG A 408 -34.48 -4.44 -7.77
CA ARG A 408 -34.72 -5.15 -6.51
C ARG A 408 -34.80 -4.16 -5.34
N VAL A 409 -35.75 -4.34 -4.43
CA VAL A 409 -35.92 -3.43 -3.28
C VAL A 409 -35.70 -4.18 -1.98
N PHE A 410 -34.64 -3.83 -1.26
CA PHE A 410 -34.31 -4.37 0.05
C PHE A 410 -34.75 -3.40 1.14
N THR A 411 -35.37 -3.91 2.20
CA THR A 411 -35.89 -3.09 3.30
C THR A 411 -35.28 -3.54 4.62
N TYR A 412 -34.58 -2.63 5.28
CA TYR A 412 -33.96 -2.82 6.59
C TYR A 412 -34.77 -2.06 7.64
N LEU A 413 -35.51 -2.81 8.47
CA LEU A 413 -36.21 -2.24 9.61
C LEU A 413 -35.23 -2.09 10.77
N ILE A 414 -34.94 -0.86 11.16
CA ILE A 414 -34.08 -0.58 12.30
C ILE A 414 -34.91 -0.69 13.58
N GLY A 415 -34.35 -1.36 14.59
CA GLY A 415 -34.85 -1.46 15.97
C GLY A 415 -35.90 -2.53 16.24
N ARG A 416 -36.42 -2.53 17.47
CA ARG A 416 -37.18 -3.66 18.05
C ARG A 416 -38.69 -3.54 17.85
N GLU A 417 -39.19 -2.38 17.45
CA GLU A 417 -40.61 -2.13 17.29
C GLU A 417 -41.09 -2.72 15.95
N VAL A 418 -42.08 -3.62 16.02
CA VAL A 418 -42.60 -4.37 14.86
C VAL A 418 -43.85 -3.74 14.24
N THR A 419 -44.25 -2.54 14.66
CA THR A 419 -45.53 -1.93 14.24
C THR A 419 -45.63 -1.65 12.74
N PHE A 420 -44.50 -1.53 12.05
CA PHE A 420 -44.43 -1.23 10.62
C PHE A 420 -43.71 -2.33 9.81
N ALA A 421 -43.48 -3.50 10.41
CA ALA A 421 -42.77 -4.62 9.78
C ALA A 421 -43.51 -5.16 8.55
N ASP A 422 -44.84 -5.31 8.63
CA ASP A 422 -45.65 -5.91 7.55
C ASP A 422 -45.56 -5.12 6.24
N ARG A 423 -45.54 -3.79 6.32
CA ARG A 423 -45.48 -2.89 5.15
C ARG A 423 -44.10 -2.89 4.52
N MET A 424 -43.05 -2.80 5.34
CA MET A 424 -41.67 -2.93 4.87
C MET A 424 -41.45 -4.30 4.19
N LYS A 425 -41.95 -5.38 4.81
CA LYS A 425 -41.93 -6.72 4.23
C LYS A 425 -42.67 -6.77 2.90
N TRP A 426 -43.86 -6.19 2.81
CA TRP A 426 -44.64 -6.11 1.57
C TRP A 426 -43.86 -5.43 0.42
N ILE A 427 -43.20 -4.30 0.72
CA ILE A 427 -42.38 -3.56 -0.25
C ILE A 427 -41.25 -4.44 -0.81
N ALA A 428 -40.52 -5.15 0.05
CA ALA A 428 -39.44 -6.03 -0.38
C ALA A 428 -39.94 -7.24 -1.19
N CYS A 429 -40.96 -7.94 -0.69
CA CYS A 429 -41.53 -9.14 -1.32
C CYS A 429 -42.02 -8.88 -2.74
N ASN A 430 -42.75 -7.78 -2.96
CA ASN A 430 -43.33 -7.50 -4.28
C ASN A 430 -42.30 -7.05 -5.31
N ASN A 431 -41.12 -6.60 -4.87
CA ASN A 431 -40.04 -6.12 -5.73
C ASN A 431 -38.83 -7.07 -5.72
N LYS A 432 -39.04 -8.38 -5.52
CA LYS A 432 -38.01 -9.43 -5.58
C LYS A 432 -36.76 -9.17 -4.70
N GLY A 433 -36.95 -8.47 -3.58
CA GLY A 433 -35.90 -8.20 -2.62
C GLY A 433 -36.05 -9.02 -1.35
N TYR A 434 -35.46 -8.52 -0.27
CA TYR A 434 -35.46 -9.19 1.03
C TYR A 434 -35.73 -8.20 2.17
N TYR A 435 -36.43 -8.68 3.19
CA TYR A 435 -36.77 -7.93 4.40
C TYR A 435 -35.93 -8.44 5.56
N THR A 436 -35.27 -7.52 6.28
CA THR A 436 -34.52 -7.84 7.48
C THR A 436 -34.76 -6.83 8.59
N GLN A 437 -34.70 -7.30 9.84
CA GLN A 437 -34.86 -6.47 11.01
C GLN A 437 -33.55 -6.43 11.81
N ILE A 438 -33.00 -5.23 12.01
CA ILE A 438 -31.73 -5.02 12.72
C ILE A 438 -32.01 -4.37 14.06
N SER A 439 -31.99 -5.19 15.12
CA SER A 439 -32.29 -4.75 16.48
C SER A 439 -31.07 -4.22 17.24
N THR A 440 -29.89 -4.73 16.93
CA THR A 440 -28.63 -4.38 17.60
C THR A 440 -27.50 -4.17 16.60
N LEU A 441 -26.39 -3.58 17.06
CA LEU A 441 -25.19 -3.39 16.22
C LEU A 441 -24.57 -4.73 15.82
N ALA A 442 -24.62 -5.76 16.67
CA ALA A 442 -24.07 -7.07 16.37
C ALA A 442 -24.89 -7.80 15.28
N ASP A 443 -26.20 -7.57 15.24
CA ASP A 443 -27.10 -8.19 14.26
C ASP A 443 -26.92 -7.60 12.85
N ALA A 444 -26.32 -6.41 12.72
CA ALA A 444 -26.23 -5.71 11.44
C ALA A 444 -25.40 -6.50 10.42
N GLN A 445 -24.30 -7.13 10.85
CA GLN A 445 -23.41 -7.86 9.94
C GLN A 445 -24.13 -9.05 9.29
N GLU A 446 -24.74 -9.92 10.09
CA GLU A 446 -25.41 -11.12 9.58
C GLU A 446 -26.58 -10.77 8.66
N ASN A 447 -27.45 -9.84 9.10
CA ASN A 447 -28.64 -9.44 8.35
C ASN A 447 -28.33 -8.69 7.04
N VAL A 448 -27.19 -7.99 6.96
CA VAL A 448 -26.78 -7.35 5.70
C VAL A 448 -26.32 -8.40 4.70
N MET A 449 -25.62 -9.46 5.11
CA MET A 449 -25.08 -10.45 4.17
C MET A 449 -26.17 -11.22 3.41
N GLU A 450 -27.39 -11.31 3.94
CA GLU A 450 -28.54 -11.98 3.30
C GLU A 450 -28.87 -11.45 1.90
N TYR A 451 -28.63 -10.17 1.63
CA TYR A 451 -28.93 -9.64 0.28
C TYR A 451 -28.03 -10.28 -0.79
N LEU A 452 -26.81 -10.70 -0.44
CA LEU A 452 -25.90 -11.38 -1.36
C LEU A 452 -26.49 -12.71 -1.82
N HIS A 453 -27.11 -13.47 -0.90
CA HIS A 453 -27.80 -14.72 -1.25
C HIS A 453 -28.93 -14.48 -2.25
N VAL A 454 -29.73 -13.42 -2.07
CA VAL A 454 -30.80 -13.08 -3.02
C VAL A 454 -30.26 -12.68 -4.39
N LEU A 455 -29.16 -11.92 -4.46
CA LEU A 455 -28.52 -11.54 -5.72
C LEU A 455 -27.85 -12.72 -6.43
N SER A 456 -27.44 -13.76 -5.70
CA SER A 456 -26.80 -14.95 -6.26
C SER A 456 -27.79 -15.91 -6.95
N ARG A 457 -29.10 -15.85 -6.64
CA ARG A 457 -30.12 -16.81 -7.12
C ARG A 457 -30.13 -17.01 -8.65
N PRO A 458 -30.09 -15.97 -9.50
CA PRO A 458 -30.09 -16.16 -10.96
C PRO A 458 -28.88 -16.95 -11.47
N MET A 459 -27.70 -16.68 -10.89
CA MET A 459 -26.45 -17.37 -11.22
C MET A 459 -26.52 -18.85 -10.81
N VAL A 460 -27.06 -19.13 -9.63
CA VAL A 460 -27.26 -20.49 -9.11
C VAL A 460 -28.19 -21.30 -10.02
N ILE A 461 -29.29 -20.70 -10.50
CA ILE A 461 -30.27 -21.40 -11.34
C ILE A 461 -29.66 -21.76 -12.70
N ASN A 462 -28.88 -20.87 -13.30
CA ASN A 462 -28.17 -21.13 -14.55
C ASN A 462 -27.07 -22.20 -14.42
N HIS A 463 -26.61 -22.49 -13.20
CA HIS A 463 -25.41 -23.32 -12.94
C HIS A 463 -24.17 -22.76 -13.65
N ASP A 464 -24.05 -21.43 -13.67
CA ASP A 464 -22.90 -20.75 -14.25
C ASP A 464 -21.82 -20.54 -13.17
N HIS A 465 -20.75 -21.30 -13.27
CA HIS A 465 -19.58 -21.19 -12.40
C HIS A 465 -18.56 -20.23 -13.02
N ASP A 466 -18.82 -18.93 -12.91
CA ASP A 466 -17.90 -17.91 -13.40
C ASP A 466 -16.63 -17.85 -12.52
N ILE A 467 -15.46 -17.85 -13.17
CA ILE A 467 -14.17 -17.70 -12.49
C ILE A 467 -13.89 -16.22 -12.29
N ILE A 468 -13.66 -15.82 -11.04
CA ILE A 468 -13.38 -14.44 -10.67
C ILE A 468 -11.95 -14.32 -10.14
N TRP A 469 -11.24 -13.29 -10.62
CA TRP A 469 -9.93 -12.90 -10.11
C TRP A 469 -10.07 -11.61 -9.30
N THR A 470 -9.54 -11.60 -8.08
CA THR A 470 -9.54 -10.40 -7.26
C THR A 470 -8.38 -9.47 -7.58
N GLU A 471 -8.54 -8.21 -7.19
CA GLU A 471 -7.45 -7.26 -7.05
C GLU A 471 -6.36 -7.75 -6.07
N ALA A 472 -5.19 -7.10 -6.14
CA ALA A 472 -4.09 -7.38 -5.23
C ALA A 472 -4.48 -6.98 -3.81
N TYR A 473 -4.41 -7.93 -2.87
CA TYR A 473 -4.60 -7.65 -1.46
C TYR A 473 -3.48 -8.27 -0.63
N MET A 474 -3.32 -7.72 0.58
CA MET A 474 -2.41 -8.25 1.58
C MET A 474 -3.23 -8.95 2.66
N ASP A 475 -2.97 -10.23 2.90
CA ASP A 475 -3.60 -10.93 4.02
C ASP A 475 -2.86 -10.65 5.33
N SER A 476 -2.98 -9.40 5.80
CA SER A 476 -2.31 -8.90 6.99
C SER A 476 -2.81 -9.54 8.30
N LYS A 477 -3.92 -10.26 8.26
CA LYS A 477 -4.59 -10.81 9.46
C LYS A 477 -4.32 -12.31 9.67
N LEU A 478 -3.71 -12.99 8.70
CA LEU A 478 -3.22 -14.34 8.88
C LEU A 478 -1.86 -14.40 9.59
N PHE A 479 -1.05 -13.32 9.53
CA PHE A 479 0.38 -13.41 9.82
C PHE A 479 0.89 -12.32 10.77
N THR A 480 1.22 -12.72 12.01
CA THR A 480 1.98 -11.89 12.95
C THR A 480 3.43 -11.70 12.47
N SER A 481 3.77 -10.46 12.10
CA SER A 481 5.09 -9.79 12.10
C SER A 481 6.37 -10.42 11.50
N HIS A 482 6.46 -11.71 11.17
CA HIS A 482 7.74 -12.36 10.80
C HIS A 482 7.87 -12.86 9.35
N ALA A 483 6.78 -12.99 8.59
CA ALA A 483 6.83 -13.39 7.18
C ALA A 483 6.68 -12.15 6.27
N GLN A 484 7.77 -11.41 6.06
CA GLN A 484 7.77 -10.16 5.28
C GLN A 484 7.72 -10.34 3.75
N ASP A 485 7.77 -11.59 3.25
CA ASP A 485 8.13 -11.88 1.86
C ASP A 485 6.96 -12.29 0.93
N LEU A 486 5.76 -12.56 1.47
CA LEU A 486 4.52 -12.77 0.70
C LEU A 486 3.59 -11.55 0.85
N ARG A 487 3.96 -10.42 0.22
CA ARG A 487 3.28 -9.14 0.49
C ARG A 487 1.95 -8.94 -0.24
N LEU A 488 1.77 -9.54 -1.41
CA LEU A 488 0.59 -9.32 -2.23
C LEU A 488 0.16 -10.61 -2.91
N LEU A 489 -1.12 -10.93 -2.76
CA LEU A 489 -1.78 -12.10 -3.32
C LEU A 489 -2.92 -11.64 -4.24
N THR A 490 -3.25 -12.45 -5.23
CA THR A 490 -4.53 -12.41 -5.94
C THR A 490 -5.20 -13.77 -5.79
N THR A 491 -6.52 -13.79 -5.66
CA THR A 491 -7.29 -15.02 -5.49
C THR A 491 -8.07 -15.31 -6.74
N VAL A 492 -8.06 -16.59 -7.13
CA VAL A 492 -9.06 -17.14 -8.03
C VAL A 492 -10.19 -17.71 -7.18
N ALA A 493 -11.41 -17.27 -7.42
CA ALA A 493 -12.58 -17.71 -6.68
C ALA A 493 -13.68 -18.21 -7.61
N MET A 494 -14.43 -19.21 -7.12
CA MET A 494 -15.56 -19.81 -7.83
C MET A 494 -16.68 -20.13 -6.82
N PRO A 495 -17.95 -19.79 -7.13
CA PRO A 495 -19.06 -20.08 -6.23
C PRO A 495 -19.42 -21.58 -6.23
N VAL A 496 -20.03 -22.06 -5.14
CA VAL A 496 -20.49 -23.45 -4.96
C VAL A 496 -21.98 -23.46 -4.70
N PHE A 497 -22.71 -24.29 -5.45
CA PHE A 497 -24.18 -24.28 -5.45
C PHE A 497 -24.78 -25.59 -4.96
N SER A 498 -25.94 -25.53 -4.30
CA SER A 498 -26.67 -26.76 -3.97
C SER A 498 -27.32 -27.36 -5.22
N LYS A 499 -27.01 -28.62 -5.53
CA LYS A 499 -27.60 -29.39 -6.65
C LYS A 499 -28.89 -30.13 -6.28
N LYS A 500 -29.40 -29.96 -5.05
CA LYS A 500 -30.61 -30.64 -4.60
C LYS A 500 -31.83 -30.16 -5.40
N ASN A 501 -32.62 -31.10 -5.92
CA ASN A 501 -33.79 -30.78 -6.77
C ASN A 501 -34.82 -29.91 -6.05
N GLU A 502 -34.98 -30.06 -4.73
CA GLU A 502 -35.94 -29.30 -3.91
C GLU A 502 -35.52 -27.83 -3.74
N THR A 503 -34.22 -27.55 -3.77
CA THR A 503 -33.66 -26.21 -3.50
C THR A 503 -33.25 -25.47 -4.79
N ARG A 504 -33.36 -26.12 -5.95
CA ARG A 504 -32.95 -25.56 -7.25
C ARG A 504 -33.64 -24.23 -7.59
N SER A 505 -34.93 -24.09 -7.30
CA SER A 505 -35.67 -22.83 -7.51
C SER A 505 -35.39 -21.75 -6.47
N HIS A 506 -34.88 -22.15 -5.29
CA HIS A 506 -34.48 -21.24 -4.21
C HIS A 506 -33.10 -20.64 -4.45
N GLY A 507 -32.27 -21.28 -5.27
CA GLY A 507 -30.96 -20.77 -5.67
C GLY A 507 -29.99 -20.65 -4.50
N ILE A 508 -29.75 -21.75 -3.79
CA ILE A 508 -28.92 -21.78 -2.57
C ILE A 508 -27.43 -21.77 -2.91
N LEU A 509 -26.72 -20.75 -2.42
CA LEU A 509 -25.27 -20.67 -2.38
C LEU A 509 -24.73 -21.40 -1.14
N LEU A 510 -23.94 -22.46 -1.34
CA LEU A 510 -23.29 -23.19 -0.24
C LEU A 510 -22.05 -22.44 0.27
N GLY A 511 -21.34 -21.76 -0.63
CA GLY A 511 -20.11 -21.06 -0.31
C GLY A 511 -19.31 -20.69 -1.55
N VAL A 512 -18.04 -20.37 -1.33
CA VAL A 512 -17.09 -20.02 -2.38
C VAL A 512 -15.78 -20.76 -2.11
N VAL A 513 -15.25 -21.41 -3.14
CA VAL A 513 -13.89 -21.97 -3.11
C VAL A 513 -12.92 -20.93 -3.65
N GLY A 514 -11.72 -20.89 -3.09
CA GLY A 514 -10.67 -19.99 -3.55
C GLY A 514 -9.29 -20.61 -3.46
N SER A 515 -8.40 -20.15 -4.33
CA SER A 515 -6.98 -20.43 -4.24
C SER A 515 -6.15 -19.19 -4.52
N ASP A 516 -5.13 -19.00 -3.70
CA ASP A 516 -4.27 -17.82 -3.76
C ASP A 516 -3.09 -18.03 -4.73
N VAL A 517 -2.79 -16.99 -5.49
CA VAL A 517 -1.61 -16.87 -6.34
C VAL A 517 -0.79 -15.70 -5.82
N ALA A 518 0.41 -16.00 -5.33
CA ALA A 518 1.33 -14.95 -4.93
C ALA A 518 1.83 -14.20 -6.16
N LEU A 519 1.69 -12.86 -6.15
CA LEU A 519 2.10 -12.04 -7.29
C LEU A 519 3.61 -12.12 -7.53
N ARG A 520 4.39 -12.40 -6.49
CA ARG A 520 5.82 -12.69 -6.59
C ARG A 520 6.09 -13.81 -7.60
N GLU A 521 5.28 -14.87 -7.59
CA GLU A 521 5.44 -16.01 -8.49
C GLU A 521 5.17 -15.65 -9.95
N LEU A 522 4.21 -14.76 -10.20
CA LEU A 522 3.97 -14.25 -11.55
C LEU A 522 5.14 -13.38 -12.03
N MET A 523 5.63 -12.49 -11.16
CA MET A 523 6.74 -11.61 -11.51
C MET A 523 8.07 -12.35 -11.75
N LYS A 524 8.26 -13.55 -11.18
CA LYS A 524 9.42 -14.42 -11.47
C LYS A 524 9.51 -14.77 -12.97
N LEU A 525 8.38 -14.84 -13.68
CA LEU A 525 8.33 -15.18 -15.11
C LEU A 525 8.78 -14.03 -16.02
N ALA A 526 8.83 -12.80 -15.51
CA ALA A 526 9.35 -11.63 -16.21
C ALA A 526 10.63 -11.10 -15.52
N PRO A 527 11.74 -11.86 -15.58
CA PRO A 527 12.92 -11.54 -14.80
C PRO A 527 13.68 -10.32 -15.34
N ARG A 528 14.34 -9.59 -14.43
CA ARG A 528 14.97 -8.30 -14.74
C ARG A 528 16.17 -8.37 -15.66
N TYR A 529 16.95 -9.44 -15.62
CA TYR A 529 18.12 -9.57 -16.50
C TYR A 529 17.73 -9.52 -17.99
N LYS A 530 16.54 -10.02 -18.35
CA LYS A 530 15.99 -9.96 -19.74
C LYS A 530 15.49 -8.56 -20.14
N LEU A 531 15.08 -7.74 -19.17
CA LEU A 531 14.51 -6.40 -19.39
C LEU A 531 15.55 -5.28 -19.37
N GLY A 532 16.74 -5.55 -18.85
CA GLY A 532 17.80 -4.56 -18.66
C GLY A 532 17.71 -3.84 -17.31
N VAL A 533 18.62 -2.89 -17.11
CA VAL A 533 18.91 -2.28 -15.79
C VAL A 533 17.72 -1.51 -15.21
N HIS A 534 17.06 -0.73 -16.07
CA HIS A 534 15.90 0.09 -15.72
C HIS A 534 14.58 -0.51 -16.19
N GLY A 535 14.63 -1.50 -17.09
CA GLY A 535 13.43 -2.10 -17.66
C GLY A 535 12.68 -2.96 -16.66
N TYR A 536 11.36 -2.79 -16.57
CA TYR A 536 10.49 -3.47 -15.62
C TYR A 536 9.22 -4.01 -16.27
N ALA A 537 8.64 -5.03 -15.64
CA ALA A 537 7.30 -5.49 -15.95
C ALA A 537 6.32 -5.01 -14.87
N PHE A 538 5.07 -4.78 -15.27
CA PHE A 538 3.97 -4.46 -14.38
C PHE A 538 2.68 -5.14 -14.86
N LEU A 539 1.80 -5.46 -13.92
CA LEU A 539 0.51 -6.08 -14.19
C LEU A 539 -0.61 -5.10 -13.88
N ASN A 540 -1.61 -5.04 -14.75
CA ASN A 540 -2.77 -4.16 -14.61
C ASN A 540 -4.07 -4.95 -14.70
N THR A 541 -5.10 -4.52 -13.99
CA THR A 541 -6.47 -5.08 -14.08
C THR A 541 -7.30 -4.36 -15.15
N ASN A 542 -8.44 -4.95 -15.51
CA ASN A 542 -9.46 -4.35 -16.38
C ASN A 542 -10.03 -3.00 -15.87
N ASN A 543 -9.88 -2.71 -14.57
CA ASN A 543 -10.27 -1.45 -13.93
C ASN A 543 -9.14 -0.40 -13.90
N GLY A 544 -7.94 -0.73 -14.39
CA GLY A 544 -6.79 0.18 -14.38
C GLY A 544 -6.05 0.24 -13.04
N TYR A 545 -6.22 -0.77 -12.19
CA TYR A 545 -5.45 -0.94 -10.96
C TYR A 545 -4.17 -1.72 -11.22
N ILE A 546 -3.08 -1.22 -10.67
CA ILE A 546 -1.78 -1.90 -10.77
C ILE A 546 -1.76 -3.05 -9.77
N LEU A 547 -1.69 -4.27 -10.28
CA LEU A 547 -1.64 -5.50 -9.49
C LEU A 547 -0.24 -5.66 -8.88
N SER A 548 0.81 -5.43 -9.68
CA SER A 548 2.21 -5.47 -9.24
C SER A 548 3.02 -4.40 -9.95
N HIS A 549 3.80 -3.63 -9.18
CA HIS A 549 4.78 -2.68 -9.70
C HIS A 549 6.04 -2.68 -8.82
N PRO A 550 7.23 -2.61 -9.42
CA PRO A 550 8.48 -2.61 -8.64
C PRO A 550 8.69 -1.32 -7.84
N ASP A 551 8.30 -0.16 -8.39
CA ASP A 551 8.46 1.14 -7.75
C ASP A 551 7.25 1.55 -6.88
N LEU A 552 6.59 0.61 -6.21
CA LEU A 552 5.53 0.94 -5.22
C LEU A 552 6.06 1.68 -3.98
N ARG A 553 7.37 1.98 -3.91
CA ARG A 553 7.99 2.71 -2.81
C ARG A 553 8.69 3.97 -3.33
N PRO A 554 8.51 5.13 -2.66
CA PRO A 554 9.19 6.35 -3.04
C PRO A 554 10.72 6.21 -2.86
N LEU A 555 11.47 6.58 -3.89
CA LEU A 555 12.92 6.74 -3.85
C LEU A 555 13.28 8.21 -3.57
N LYS A 556 14.27 8.46 -2.71
CA LYS A 556 14.75 9.82 -2.37
C LYS A 556 15.55 10.50 -3.49
N ARG A 557 15.99 9.74 -4.50
CA ARG A 557 16.80 10.24 -5.62
C ARG A 557 16.08 9.95 -6.92
N VAL A 558 15.90 10.97 -7.75
CA VAL A 558 15.11 10.90 -8.99
C VAL A 558 16.03 10.81 -10.20
N LEU A 559 15.64 9.99 -11.18
CA LEU A 559 16.27 9.85 -12.49
C LEU A 559 15.18 10.06 -13.56
N PHE A 560 15.50 10.81 -14.62
CA PHE A 560 14.62 10.92 -15.78
C PHE A 560 15.04 9.90 -16.82
N LEU A 561 14.11 9.00 -17.13
CA LEU A 561 14.30 7.94 -18.10
C LEU A 561 13.32 8.15 -19.25
N THR A 562 13.78 7.92 -20.47
CA THR A 562 12.89 7.82 -21.63
C THR A 562 12.58 6.34 -21.82
N ASN A 563 11.30 6.00 -21.75
CA ASN A 563 10.84 4.63 -21.67
C ASN A 563 9.87 4.31 -22.81
N ASP A 564 10.06 3.14 -23.42
CA ASP A 564 9.14 2.55 -24.38
C ASP A 564 8.27 1.51 -23.68
N TYR A 565 6.96 1.63 -23.85
CA TYR A 565 5.96 0.78 -23.20
C TYR A 565 5.38 -0.21 -24.21
N PHE A 566 5.47 -1.48 -23.86
CA PHE A 566 4.91 -2.60 -24.62
C PHE A 566 3.88 -3.30 -23.74
N PHE A 567 2.73 -3.66 -24.29
CA PHE A 567 1.67 -4.28 -23.49
C PHE A 567 0.88 -5.31 -24.30
N THR A 568 0.35 -6.30 -23.60
CA THR A 568 -0.55 -7.33 -24.14
C THR A 568 -1.53 -7.78 -23.05
N ASP A 569 -2.65 -8.37 -23.44
CA ASP A 569 -3.54 -9.08 -22.53
C ASP A 569 -3.03 -10.49 -22.24
N ILE A 570 -3.32 -10.98 -21.04
CA ILE A 570 -3.11 -12.39 -20.65
C ILE A 570 -4.45 -13.10 -20.87
N SER A 571 -4.48 -14.04 -21.83
CA SER A 571 -5.70 -14.77 -22.19
C SER A 571 -6.34 -15.43 -20.97
N ASP A 572 -7.68 -15.55 -20.98
CA ASP A 572 -8.48 -16.18 -19.92
C ASP A 572 -8.40 -15.50 -18.53
N THR A 573 -7.84 -14.28 -18.45
CA THR A 573 -7.80 -13.47 -17.22
C THR A 573 -8.17 -12.02 -17.48
N PRO A 574 -8.59 -11.25 -16.45
CA PRO A 574 -8.83 -9.81 -16.59
C PRO A 574 -7.52 -8.99 -16.55
N PHE A 575 -6.36 -9.63 -16.62
CA PHE A 575 -5.06 -8.98 -16.44
C PHE A 575 -4.42 -8.61 -17.78
N SER A 576 -3.63 -7.55 -17.75
CA SER A 576 -2.77 -7.14 -18.85
C SER A 576 -1.35 -6.98 -18.35
N LEU A 577 -0.39 -7.46 -19.14
CA LEU A 577 1.03 -7.34 -18.88
C LEU A 577 1.58 -6.13 -19.62
N GLY A 578 2.26 -5.25 -18.90
CA GLY A 578 3.08 -4.19 -19.46
C GLY A 578 4.55 -4.46 -19.19
N VAL A 579 5.40 -4.25 -20.20
CA VAL A 579 6.85 -4.22 -20.07
C VAL A 579 7.34 -2.86 -20.52
N VAL A 580 8.28 -2.34 -19.76
CA VAL A 580 8.91 -1.05 -19.98
C VAL A 580 10.38 -1.29 -20.25
N LEU A 581 10.87 -0.78 -21.37
CA LEU A 581 12.29 -0.78 -21.72
C LEU A 581 12.76 0.67 -21.79
N SER A 582 13.90 0.97 -21.17
CA SER A 582 14.49 2.31 -21.22
C SER A 582 15.35 2.47 -22.47
N GLN A 583 15.19 3.58 -23.18
CA GLN A 583 15.96 3.89 -24.38
C GLN A 583 17.45 4.05 -24.04
N GLY A 584 18.32 3.57 -24.92
CA GLY A 584 19.78 3.55 -24.75
C GLY A 584 20.30 2.46 -23.82
N HIS A 585 19.79 2.38 -22.59
CA HIS A 585 20.27 1.46 -21.55
C HIS A 585 19.31 0.28 -21.34
N GLY A 586 19.46 -0.77 -22.16
CA GLY A 586 18.60 -1.95 -22.16
C GLY A 586 18.16 -2.40 -23.55
N GLU A 587 18.37 -1.58 -24.58
CA GLU A 587 18.12 -1.94 -25.99
C GLU A 587 19.00 -3.09 -26.48
N TYR A 588 20.20 -3.23 -25.90
CA TYR A 588 21.19 -4.20 -26.30
C TYR A 588 21.66 -5.02 -25.10
N ILE A 589 21.69 -6.33 -25.30
CA ILE A 589 22.15 -7.33 -24.35
C ILE A 589 23.49 -7.89 -24.84
N LEU A 590 24.46 -7.98 -23.92
CA LEU A 590 25.74 -8.62 -24.15
C LEU A 590 25.64 -10.10 -23.77
N LEU A 591 25.93 -10.99 -24.71
CA LEU A 591 26.00 -12.44 -24.51
C LEU A 591 27.45 -12.89 -24.71
N GLY A 592 27.96 -13.68 -23.77
CA GLY A 592 29.27 -14.32 -23.83
C GLY A 592 29.13 -15.84 -23.72
N ASN A 593 30.16 -16.57 -24.17
CA ASN A 593 30.21 -18.02 -24.04
C ASN A 593 31.57 -18.44 -23.49
N THR A 594 31.59 -19.46 -22.63
CA THR A 594 32.79 -20.01 -22.01
C THR A 594 32.66 -21.52 -21.79
N SER A 595 33.78 -22.19 -21.48
CA SER A 595 33.74 -23.60 -21.07
C SER A 595 33.22 -23.75 -19.64
N VAL A 596 32.47 -24.84 -19.39
CA VAL A 596 31.86 -25.09 -18.07
C VAL A 596 32.94 -25.29 -17.02
N GLU A 597 34.04 -25.98 -17.36
CA GLU A 597 35.13 -26.26 -16.42
C GLU A 597 35.86 -24.99 -15.97
N GLU A 598 36.14 -24.08 -16.90
CA GLU A 598 36.79 -22.79 -16.60
C GLU A 598 35.87 -21.88 -15.78
N GLY A 599 34.60 -21.78 -16.17
CA GLY A 599 33.61 -20.98 -15.45
C GLY A 599 33.34 -21.49 -14.04
N LEU A 600 33.22 -22.81 -13.85
CA LEU A 600 32.94 -23.40 -12.55
C LEU A 600 34.11 -23.24 -11.58
N HIS A 601 35.35 -23.34 -12.08
CA HIS A 601 36.55 -23.10 -11.28
C HIS A 601 36.55 -21.69 -10.68
N ASP A 602 36.27 -20.67 -11.50
CA ASP A 602 36.32 -19.27 -11.07
C ASP A 602 35.10 -18.87 -10.24
N LEU A 603 33.94 -19.50 -10.47
CA LEU A 603 32.71 -19.24 -9.73
C LEU A 603 32.80 -19.68 -8.26
N LEU A 604 33.51 -20.76 -7.97
CA LEU A 604 33.66 -21.33 -6.61
C LEU A 604 34.63 -20.53 -5.72
N HIS A 605 35.14 -19.40 -6.20
CA HIS A 605 36.05 -18.55 -5.45
C HIS A 605 35.31 -17.78 -4.32
N PRO A 606 35.87 -17.66 -3.11
CA PRO A 606 35.19 -17.08 -1.94
C PRO A 606 34.90 -15.57 -2.01
N ASP A 607 35.46 -14.83 -2.97
CA ASP A 607 35.21 -13.39 -3.17
C ASP A 607 33.93 -13.10 -3.98
N LEU A 608 33.32 -14.16 -4.55
CA LEU A 608 32.11 -14.11 -5.35
C LEU A 608 30.86 -14.46 -4.54
N THR A 609 29.79 -13.73 -4.86
CA THR A 609 28.45 -13.98 -4.36
C THR A 609 27.46 -13.87 -5.51
N LEU A 610 26.50 -14.78 -5.53
CA LEU A 610 25.41 -14.79 -6.50
C LEU A 610 24.18 -14.10 -5.91
N ALA A 611 23.37 -13.47 -6.77
CA ALA A 611 22.10 -12.89 -6.36
C ALA A 611 21.17 -13.99 -5.83
N SER A 612 20.99 -14.07 -4.51
CA SER A 612 20.23 -15.14 -3.84
C SER A 612 18.74 -15.13 -4.20
N ASP A 613 18.21 -13.97 -4.58
CA ASP A 613 16.78 -13.78 -4.87
C ASP A 613 16.42 -14.11 -6.33
N TRP A 614 17.43 -14.30 -7.18
CA TRP A 614 17.24 -14.66 -8.59
C TRP A 614 17.17 -16.18 -8.73
N ILE A 615 16.44 -16.63 -9.75
CA ILE A 615 16.20 -18.05 -9.99
C ILE A 615 17.05 -18.46 -11.18
N TYR A 616 18.18 -19.09 -10.89
CA TYR A 616 19.04 -19.73 -11.88
C TYR A 616 18.56 -21.16 -12.12
N CYS A 617 18.18 -21.83 -11.04
CA CYS A 617 17.61 -23.17 -11.02
C CYS A 617 16.32 -23.19 -10.20
N ILE A 618 15.34 -23.94 -10.68
CA ILE A 618 14.05 -24.13 -10.03
C ILE A 618 14.26 -25.10 -8.86
N THR A 619 14.27 -24.58 -7.64
CA THR A 619 14.48 -25.38 -6.41
C THR A 619 13.25 -25.45 -5.51
N ASP A 620 12.17 -24.76 -5.87
CA ASP A 620 10.94 -24.64 -5.08
C ASP A 620 9.96 -25.81 -5.29
N ILE A 621 10.11 -26.59 -6.36
CA ILE A 621 9.24 -27.73 -6.66
C ILE A 621 9.60 -28.94 -5.77
N ASP A 622 10.85 -29.39 -5.79
CA ASP A 622 11.28 -30.60 -5.06
C ASP A 622 11.71 -30.26 -3.61
N PRO A 623 11.14 -30.92 -2.58
CA PRO A 623 11.53 -30.73 -1.19
C PRO A 623 13.02 -30.99 -0.89
N ASP A 624 13.70 -31.85 -1.66
CA ASP A 624 15.13 -32.09 -1.51
C ASP A 624 15.97 -30.97 -2.14
N HIS A 625 15.49 -30.37 -3.23
CA HIS A 625 16.14 -29.19 -3.85
C HIS A 625 15.95 -27.91 -3.04
N ARG A 626 14.84 -27.77 -2.28
CA ARG A 626 14.57 -26.59 -1.42
C ARG A 626 15.66 -26.28 -0.38
N LYS A 627 16.45 -27.28 0.00
CA LYS A 627 17.56 -27.13 0.95
C LYS A 627 18.81 -26.56 0.31
N LEU A 628 18.89 -26.55 -1.02
CA LEU A 628 20.04 -26.08 -1.78
C LEU A 628 19.99 -24.57 -1.94
N SER A 629 21.15 -23.94 -1.79
CA SER A 629 21.33 -22.57 -2.30
C SER A 629 21.31 -22.57 -3.84
N GLN A 630 20.99 -21.43 -4.44
CA GLN A 630 21.01 -21.28 -5.90
C GLN A 630 22.38 -21.60 -6.52
N LEU A 631 23.47 -21.27 -5.81
CA LEU A 631 24.83 -21.64 -6.23
C LEU A 631 25.03 -23.17 -6.19
N GLU A 632 24.64 -23.84 -5.11
CA GLU A 632 24.77 -25.31 -5.00
C GLU A 632 23.91 -26.03 -6.05
N ALA A 633 22.69 -25.55 -6.29
CA ALA A 633 21.81 -26.06 -7.34
C ALA A 633 22.49 -25.95 -8.72
N MET A 634 23.04 -24.78 -9.04
CA MET A 634 23.74 -24.56 -10.31
C MET A 634 24.99 -25.44 -10.44
N VAL A 635 25.75 -25.64 -9.35
CA VAL A 635 26.91 -26.54 -9.35
C VAL A 635 26.48 -27.97 -9.66
N ARG A 636 25.41 -28.49 -9.03
CA ARG A 636 24.90 -29.86 -9.29
C ARG A 636 24.39 -30.05 -10.72
N PHE A 637 23.73 -29.03 -11.26
CA PHE A 637 23.30 -29.01 -12.65
C PHE A 637 24.49 -29.08 -13.61
N LEU A 638 25.52 -28.25 -13.38
CA LEU A 638 26.71 -28.19 -14.24
C LEU A 638 27.59 -29.44 -14.14
N THR A 639 27.65 -30.09 -12.98
CA THR A 639 28.41 -31.36 -12.80
C THR A 639 27.64 -32.59 -13.27
N GLY A 640 26.34 -32.45 -13.57
CA GLY A 640 25.46 -33.56 -13.95
C GLY A 640 25.18 -34.54 -12.80
N GLU A 641 25.31 -34.09 -11.55
CA GLU A 641 25.01 -34.90 -10.36
C GLU A 641 23.52 -35.17 -10.21
N ASP A 642 22.67 -34.24 -10.64
CA ASP A 642 21.21 -34.31 -10.52
C ASP A 642 20.52 -33.92 -11.86
N PRO A 643 20.04 -34.89 -12.65
CA PRO A 643 19.43 -34.62 -13.95
C PRO A 643 18.00 -34.07 -13.85
N ASP A 644 17.37 -34.17 -12.68
CA ASP A 644 15.98 -33.74 -12.47
C ASP A 644 15.88 -32.23 -12.15
N LEU A 645 17.02 -31.55 -11.97
CA LEU A 645 17.08 -30.12 -11.67
C LEU A 645 16.97 -29.28 -12.95
N GLU A 646 15.91 -28.47 -13.05
CA GLU A 646 15.68 -27.57 -14.18
C GLU A 646 16.32 -26.19 -13.94
N CYS A 647 17.21 -25.76 -14.84
CA CYS A 647 17.90 -24.46 -14.76
C CYS A 647 17.78 -23.66 -16.07
N ASP A 648 17.84 -22.32 -15.97
CA ASP A 648 17.92 -21.44 -17.15
C ASP A 648 19.34 -21.48 -17.73
N GLU A 649 19.54 -22.30 -18.75
CA GLU A 649 20.84 -22.49 -19.39
C GLU A 649 21.46 -21.18 -19.91
N GLU A 650 20.66 -20.24 -20.40
CA GLU A 650 21.15 -18.96 -20.94
C GLU A 650 21.72 -18.10 -19.81
N LEU A 651 20.98 -17.96 -18.71
CA LEU A 651 21.44 -17.21 -17.54
C LEU A 651 22.64 -17.86 -16.87
N VAL A 652 22.64 -19.19 -16.72
CA VAL A 652 23.76 -19.94 -16.13
C VAL A 652 25.03 -19.77 -16.97
N GLN A 653 24.94 -19.82 -18.30
CA GLN A 653 26.07 -19.56 -19.20
C GLN A 653 26.59 -18.12 -19.09
N GLU A 654 25.69 -17.12 -18.97
CA GLU A 654 26.09 -15.74 -18.73
C GLU A 654 26.86 -15.59 -17.41
N VAL A 655 26.41 -16.23 -16.31
CA VAL A 655 27.09 -16.20 -15.01
C VAL A 655 28.50 -16.81 -15.09
N LEU A 656 28.65 -17.95 -15.76
CA LEU A 656 29.95 -18.60 -15.94
C LEU A 656 30.90 -17.71 -16.73
N PHE A 657 30.41 -17.10 -17.82
CA PHE A 657 31.21 -16.16 -18.61
C PHE A 657 31.66 -14.96 -17.78
N ASP A 658 30.73 -14.36 -17.03
CA ASP A 658 31.01 -13.22 -16.14
C ASP A 658 32.04 -13.59 -15.05
N ALA A 659 32.00 -14.82 -14.51
CA ALA A 659 32.97 -15.29 -13.53
C ALA A 659 34.41 -15.30 -14.08
N VAL A 660 34.60 -15.81 -15.31
CA VAL A 660 35.91 -15.88 -15.98
C VAL A 660 36.43 -14.49 -16.33
N VAL A 661 35.59 -13.62 -16.91
CA VAL A 661 36.01 -12.27 -17.33
C VAL A 661 36.39 -11.41 -16.12
N THR A 662 35.72 -11.61 -14.99
CA THR A 662 35.97 -10.85 -13.76
C THR A 662 37.07 -11.46 -12.88
N ALA A 663 37.51 -12.70 -13.12
CA ALA A 663 38.55 -13.39 -12.36
C ALA A 663 39.83 -12.55 -12.11
N PRO A 664 40.40 -11.83 -13.10
CA PRO A 664 41.64 -11.06 -12.90
C PRO A 664 41.52 -9.90 -11.90
N MET A 665 40.29 -9.48 -11.54
CA MET A 665 40.05 -8.37 -10.61
C MET A 665 40.51 -8.70 -9.19
N GLU A 666 40.39 -9.97 -8.78
CA GLU A 666 40.83 -10.43 -7.47
C GLU A 666 42.33 -10.24 -7.28
N ALA A 667 43.15 -10.72 -8.24
CA ALA A 667 44.60 -10.57 -8.20
C ALA A 667 45.01 -9.09 -8.24
N TYR A 668 44.28 -8.26 -9.01
CA TYR A 668 44.52 -6.82 -9.08
C TYR A 668 44.26 -6.12 -7.75
N TRP A 669 43.10 -6.35 -7.12
CA TRP A 669 42.75 -5.75 -5.84
C TRP A 669 43.65 -6.27 -4.71
N THR A 670 44.01 -7.55 -4.72
CA THR A 670 44.93 -8.14 -3.73
C THR A 670 46.31 -7.51 -3.83
N ALA A 671 46.83 -7.31 -5.05
CA ALA A 671 48.11 -6.61 -5.26
C ALA A 671 48.06 -5.15 -4.78
N LEU A 672 46.94 -4.45 -5.01
CA LEU A 672 46.74 -3.08 -4.50
C LEU A 672 46.64 -3.02 -2.97
N ALA A 673 45.93 -3.97 -2.36
CA ALA A 673 45.80 -4.08 -0.91
C ALA A 673 47.18 -4.24 -0.25
N LEU A 674 48.02 -5.13 -0.79
CA LEU A 674 49.37 -5.39 -0.29
C LEU A 674 50.32 -4.18 -0.42
N ASN A 675 50.13 -3.34 -1.44
CA ASN A 675 50.96 -2.14 -1.65
C ASN A 675 50.56 -0.96 -0.74
N SER A 676 49.42 -1.05 -0.06
CA SER A 676 48.81 0.06 0.70
C SER A 676 49.06 0.00 2.23
N SER A 677 50.12 -0.67 2.66
CA SER A 677 50.39 -1.01 4.08
C SER A 677 50.65 0.17 5.04
N GLU A 678 50.62 1.42 4.59
CA GLU A 678 50.75 2.60 5.45
C GLU A 678 49.38 3.16 5.86
N ASP A 679 49.11 3.24 7.17
CA ASP A 679 47.83 3.68 7.78
C ASP A 679 47.33 5.06 7.29
N TYR A 680 48.23 5.93 6.81
CA TYR A 680 47.93 7.28 6.31
C TYR A 680 47.45 7.33 4.84
N GLN A 681 47.58 6.24 4.07
CA GLN A 681 47.22 6.14 2.64
C GLN A 681 46.02 5.21 2.38
N ARG A 682 45.19 4.98 3.41
CA ARG A 682 43.97 4.18 3.30
C ARG A 682 42.86 4.95 2.58
N VAL A 683 42.82 4.81 1.25
CA VAL A 683 41.91 5.48 0.31
C VAL A 683 40.50 4.85 0.28
N ALA A 684 40.42 3.52 0.15
CA ALA A 684 39.17 2.79 -0.03
C ALA A 684 39.05 1.67 1.01
N ASP A 685 37.82 1.42 1.48
CA ASP A 685 37.52 0.35 2.44
C ASP A 685 37.15 -0.95 1.71
N ARG A 686 36.38 -0.84 0.61
CA ARG A 686 35.88 -1.96 -0.20
C ARG A 686 35.86 -1.60 -1.68
N ALA A 687 36.26 -2.51 -2.54
CA ALA A 687 35.91 -2.51 -3.96
C ALA A 687 34.80 -3.52 -4.23
N PHE A 688 33.91 -3.20 -5.15
CA PHE A 688 32.82 -4.08 -5.55
C PHE A 688 32.56 -3.99 -7.05
N LEU A 689 32.06 -5.08 -7.61
CA LEU A 689 31.72 -5.23 -9.01
C LEU A 689 30.45 -6.07 -9.10
N GLY A 690 29.49 -5.58 -9.86
CA GLY A 690 28.29 -6.35 -10.20
C GLY A 690 28.16 -6.50 -11.70
N THR A 691 27.74 -7.66 -12.15
CA THR A 691 27.43 -7.91 -13.56
C THR A 691 25.92 -7.94 -13.80
N ARG A 692 25.52 -7.98 -15.07
CA ARG A 692 24.11 -8.06 -15.45
C ARG A 692 23.47 -9.39 -15.02
N ALA A 693 24.23 -10.49 -15.00
CA ALA A 693 23.76 -11.81 -14.62
C ALA A 693 23.60 -12.03 -13.11
N GLY A 694 23.76 -10.98 -12.29
CA GLY A 694 23.59 -11.07 -10.83
C GLY A 694 24.82 -11.57 -10.08
N LEU A 695 25.99 -11.62 -10.74
CA LEU A 695 27.27 -11.92 -10.09
C LEU A 695 27.78 -10.67 -9.37
N LEU A 696 28.03 -10.78 -8.07
CA LEU A 696 28.63 -9.74 -7.24
C LEU A 696 29.99 -10.21 -6.73
N ARG A 697 31.06 -9.49 -7.10
CA ARG A 697 32.40 -9.67 -6.57
C ARG A 697 32.74 -8.52 -5.64
N SER A 698 33.35 -8.80 -4.50
CA SER A 698 33.84 -7.74 -3.64
C SER A 698 35.13 -8.10 -2.92
N SER A 699 36.01 -7.12 -2.78
CA SER A 699 37.27 -7.26 -2.06
C SER A 699 37.40 -6.17 -1.01
N LEU A 700 37.85 -6.55 0.18
CA LEU A 700 38.09 -5.63 1.28
C LEU A 700 39.57 -5.24 1.26
N PHE A 701 39.85 -3.94 1.26
CA PHE A 701 41.21 -3.44 1.43
C PHE A 701 41.61 -3.37 2.92
N VAL A 702 40.68 -3.66 3.83
CA VAL A 702 40.86 -3.66 5.29
C VAL A 702 40.48 -5.05 5.85
N GLY A 703 41.23 -5.53 6.85
CA GLY A 703 40.94 -6.80 7.52
C GLY A 703 39.52 -6.84 8.10
N SER A 704 38.83 -7.98 7.92
CA SER A 704 37.42 -8.19 8.28
C SER A 704 37.10 -7.90 9.75
N GLU A 705 38.07 -8.06 10.65
CA GLU A 705 37.93 -7.79 12.10
C GLU A 705 37.71 -6.30 12.45
N LYS A 706 38.08 -5.36 11.56
CA LYS A 706 37.83 -3.91 11.78
C LYS A 706 36.44 -3.45 11.31
N ILE A 707 35.74 -4.27 10.54
CA ILE A 707 34.41 -3.97 9.94
C ILE A 707 33.28 -4.68 10.71
N SER A 708 33.61 -5.72 11.50
CA SER A 708 32.71 -6.71 12.09
C SER A 708 31.70 -6.24 13.16
N ASN A 709 31.51 -4.93 13.36
CA ASN A 709 30.43 -4.42 14.21
C ASN A 709 29.08 -4.26 13.48
N ARG A 710 29.01 -4.51 12.17
CA ARG A 710 27.75 -4.47 11.40
C ARG A 710 27.06 -5.85 11.40
N LYS A 711 26.45 -6.22 12.52
CA LYS A 711 25.49 -7.35 12.59
C LYS A 711 24.08 -6.79 12.43
N PHE A 712 23.38 -7.30 11.41
CA PHE A 712 22.12 -6.85 10.80
C PHE A 712 22.31 -5.89 9.61
N LEU A 713 21.95 -6.37 8.42
CA LEU A 713 21.83 -5.56 7.20
C LEU A 713 20.73 -4.51 7.42
N THR A 714 21.05 -3.23 7.26
CA THR A 714 20.05 -2.17 7.24
C THR A 714 19.14 -2.33 6.00
N PRO A 715 17.92 -1.77 5.99
CA PRO A 715 17.06 -1.76 4.80
C PRO A 715 17.73 -1.16 3.54
N GLU A 716 18.71 -0.28 3.73
CA GLU A 716 19.47 0.39 2.67
C GLU A 716 20.67 -0.44 2.19
N ASP A 717 21.23 -1.31 3.05
CA ASP A 717 22.15 -2.38 2.65
C ASP A 717 21.45 -3.40 1.74
N LYS A 718 20.17 -3.72 2.00
CA LYS A 718 19.34 -4.54 1.09
C LYS A 718 19.12 -3.86 -0.27
N ALA A 719 18.97 -2.53 -0.32
CA ALA A 719 18.85 -1.76 -1.56
C ALA A 719 20.18 -1.69 -2.37
N SER A 720 21.28 -2.13 -1.77
CA SER A 720 22.59 -2.27 -2.41
C SER A 720 22.87 -3.69 -2.92
N MET A 721 21.94 -4.63 -2.73
CA MET A 721 22.00 -6.01 -3.21
C MET A 721 21.13 -6.20 -4.46
N PHE A 722 21.49 -7.20 -5.27
CA PHE A 722 20.61 -7.66 -6.36
C PHE A 722 19.39 -8.32 -5.74
N THR A 723 18.24 -7.71 -5.92
CA THR A 723 16.95 -8.27 -5.50
C THR A 723 16.20 -8.77 -6.73
N MET A 724 15.16 -9.58 -6.51
CA MET A 724 14.26 -9.99 -7.60
C MET A 724 13.63 -8.77 -8.30
N ASP A 725 13.33 -7.71 -7.53
CA ASP A 725 12.57 -6.57 -8.01
C ASP A 725 13.42 -5.49 -8.66
N HIS A 726 14.70 -5.34 -8.31
CA HIS A 726 15.56 -4.31 -8.88
C HIS A 726 17.07 -4.60 -8.80
N PHE A 727 17.80 -4.07 -9.77
CA PHE A 727 19.25 -3.89 -9.69
C PHE A 727 19.61 -2.90 -8.57
N PRO A 728 20.78 -3.07 -7.91
CA PRO A 728 21.24 -2.16 -6.87
C PRO A 728 21.21 -0.69 -7.33
N LEU A 729 20.91 0.24 -6.41
CA LEU A 729 20.82 1.66 -6.75
C LEU A 729 22.10 2.19 -7.41
N TRP A 730 23.28 1.79 -6.92
CA TRP A 730 24.57 2.19 -7.47
C TRP A 730 24.76 1.67 -8.90
N TYR A 731 24.24 0.48 -9.23
CA TYR A 731 24.32 -0.09 -10.58
C TYR A 731 23.44 0.73 -11.53
N ARG A 732 22.19 0.99 -11.12
CA ARG A 732 21.22 1.79 -11.89
C ARG A 732 21.74 3.21 -12.16
N GLN A 733 22.27 3.88 -11.14
CA GLN A 733 22.84 5.21 -11.31
C GLN A 733 24.08 5.21 -12.21
N ALA A 734 24.96 4.21 -12.07
CA ALA A 734 26.14 4.09 -12.91
C ALA A 734 25.79 3.85 -14.38
N ALA A 735 24.73 3.08 -14.66
CA ALA A 735 24.26 2.80 -16.01
C ALA A 735 23.78 4.06 -16.75
N GLU A 736 23.13 4.99 -16.04
CA GLU A 736 22.60 6.26 -16.61
C GLU A 736 23.65 7.34 -16.86
N GLN A 737 24.88 7.13 -16.38
CA GLN A 737 25.98 8.03 -16.67
C GLN A 737 26.77 7.53 -17.87
N PRO A 738 27.36 8.44 -18.68
CA PRO A 738 28.25 8.06 -19.76
C PRO A 738 29.34 7.12 -19.25
N ALA A 739 29.61 6.04 -20.01
CA ALA A 739 30.62 5.06 -19.63
C ALA A 739 31.98 5.74 -19.38
N GLY A 740 32.59 5.43 -18.23
CA GLY A 740 33.83 6.06 -17.79
C GLY A 740 33.65 7.36 -17.01
N SER A 741 32.42 7.82 -16.72
CA SER A 741 32.17 8.83 -15.69
C SER A 741 31.68 8.18 -14.40
N PHE A 742 32.01 8.77 -13.25
CA PHE A 742 31.70 8.20 -11.94
C PHE A 742 30.53 8.91 -11.25
N VAL A 743 29.63 8.12 -10.67
CA VAL A 743 28.58 8.57 -9.77
C VAL A 743 29.06 8.46 -8.34
N PHE A 744 28.99 9.57 -7.61
CA PHE A 744 29.25 9.65 -6.19
C PHE A 744 27.93 9.80 -5.43
N ASN A 745 27.76 8.94 -4.42
CA ASN A 745 26.58 8.90 -3.58
C ASN A 745 27.01 8.78 -2.11
N LEU A 746 26.51 9.67 -1.26
CA LEU A 746 26.75 9.66 0.18
C LEU A 746 25.68 8.81 0.87
N HIS A 747 26.13 7.86 1.69
CA HIS A 747 25.25 7.07 2.53
C HIS A 747 25.00 7.85 3.84
N SER A 748 23.83 8.49 3.98
CA SER A 748 23.43 9.19 5.20
C SER A 748 22.21 8.49 5.78
N THR A 749 22.38 7.82 6.92
CA THR A 749 21.26 7.34 7.72
C THR A 749 20.49 8.55 8.26
N GLU A 750 19.15 8.50 8.26
CA GLU A 750 18.32 9.58 8.84
C GLU A 750 18.47 9.68 10.36
N GLU A 751 18.99 8.64 11.01
CA GLU A 751 19.42 8.67 12.39
C GLU A 751 20.75 7.90 12.50
N PRO A 752 21.83 8.50 13.01
CA PRO A 752 23.01 7.75 13.42
C PRO A 752 22.61 6.87 14.60
N GLU A 753 22.64 5.54 14.46
CA GLU A 753 22.42 4.60 15.58
C GLU A 753 23.52 4.71 16.67
N GLY A 754 24.53 5.56 16.47
CA GLY A 754 25.42 6.00 17.53
C GLY A 754 26.37 7.13 17.12
N PRO A 755 26.93 7.88 18.09
CA PRO A 755 27.96 8.86 17.82
C PRO A 755 29.27 8.15 17.46
N GLY A 756 29.66 8.17 16.18
CA GLY A 756 31.00 7.75 15.75
C GLY A 756 31.10 6.81 14.54
N GLU A 757 30.03 6.52 13.81
CA GLU A 757 30.18 5.81 12.54
C GLU A 757 30.79 6.72 11.47
N PRO A 758 31.91 6.33 10.82
CA PRO A 758 32.50 7.12 9.75
C PRO A 758 31.60 7.09 8.51
N ALA A 759 31.24 8.28 8.00
CA ALA A 759 30.48 8.41 6.77
C ALA A 759 31.27 7.86 5.57
N VAL A 760 30.61 7.04 4.75
CA VAL A 760 31.21 6.39 3.58
C VAL A 760 30.58 6.94 2.30
N VAL A 761 31.41 7.25 1.32
CA VAL A 761 31.00 7.67 -0.02
C VAL A 761 31.15 6.50 -0.97
N THR A 762 30.11 6.19 -1.72
CA THR A 762 30.14 5.18 -2.76
C THR A 762 30.39 5.84 -4.11
N ALA A 763 31.43 5.42 -4.81
CA ALA A 763 31.74 5.85 -6.17
C ALA A 763 31.54 4.66 -7.13
N SER A 764 30.79 4.84 -8.21
CA SER A 764 30.47 3.76 -9.16
C SER A 764 30.47 4.23 -10.61
N THR A 765 30.83 3.36 -11.55
CA THR A 765 30.83 3.63 -12.98
C THR A 765 30.40 2.39 -13.77
N ALA A 766 29.73 2.60 -14.90
CA ALA A 766 29.36 1.52 -15.81
C ALA A 766 30.50 1.22 -16.80
N VAL A 767 30.71 -0.07 -17.04
CA VAL A 767 31.63 -0.59 -18.05
C VAL A 767 30.81 -1.02 -19.25
N ALA A 768 30.90 -0.22 -20.31
CA ALA A 768 30.26 -0.50 -21.59
C ALA A 768 31.24 -1.09 -22.60
N VAL A 769 30.71 -2.01 -23.41
CA VAL A 769 31.44 -2.73 -24.46
C VAL A 769 30.78 -2.45 -25.80
N THR A 770 31.61 -2.21 -26.82
CA THR A 770 31.16 -1.91 -28.18
C THR A 770 31.58 -3.02 -29.13
N VAL A 771 30.61 -3.69 -29.75
CA VAL A 771 30.83 -4.74 -30.77
C VAL A 771 29.95 -4.41 -31.98
N ASP A 772 30.49 -4.45 -33.20
CA ASP A 772 29.76 -4.17 -34.43
C ASP A 772 28.97 -2.83 -34.44
N LYS A 773 29.56 -1.77 -33.86
CA LYS A 773 28.94 -0.43 -33.68
C LYS A 773 27.73 -0.40 -32.75
N LYS A 774 27.43 -1.49 -32.04
CA LYS A 774 26.44 -1.55 -30.97
C LYS A 774 27.14 -1.45 -29.63
N THR A 775 26.54 -0.75 -28.67
CA THR A 775 27.10 -0.56 -27.33
C THR A 775 26.16 -1.18 -26.31
N ALA A 776 26.69 -2.02 -25.41
CA ALA A 776 25.94 -2.61 -24.31
C ALA A 776 26.69 -2.40 -22.99
N ILE A 777 25.96 -2.29 -21.88
CA ILE A 777 26.55 -2.25 -20.53
C ILE A 777 26.81 -3.70 -20.10
N ALA A 778 28.05 -4.02 -19.77
CA ALA A 778 28.45 -5.36 -19.33
C ALA A 778 28.38 -5.49 -17.81
N ALA A 779 28.96 -4.52 -17.09
CA ALA A 779 29.07 -4.55 -15.63
C ALA A 779 29.10 -3.12 -15.07
N ALA A 780 28.87 -3.00 -13.77
CA ALA A 780 29.13 -1.78 -13.01
C ALA A 780 30.14 -2.09 -11.90
N VAL A 781 31.10 -1.18 -11.72
CA VAL A 781 32.19 -1.33 -10.76
C VAL A 781 32.30 -0.08 -9.91
N GLY A 782 32.68 -0.25 -8.65
CA GLY A 782 32.76 0.85 -7.71
C GLY A 782 33.62 0.58 -6.51
N ILE A 783 33.79 1.62 -5.70
CA ILE A 783 34.50 1.58 -4.43
C ILE A 783 33.72 2.33 -3.36
N GLN A 784 33.87 1.86 -2.13
CA GLN A 784 33.48 2.57 -0.93
C GLN A 784 34.73 3.24 -0.36
N MET A 785 34.70 4.56 -0.24
CA MET A 785 35.80 5.37 0.27
C MET A 785 35.38 6.16 1.51
N ARG A 786 36.35 6.47 2.36
CA ARG A 786 36.12 7.30 3.55
C ARG A 786 35.95 8.75 3.16
N LEU A 787 34.95 9.39 3.77
CA LEU A 787 34.68 10.81 3.55
C LEU A 787 35.90 11.69 3.91
N ASP A 788 36.66 11.35 4.96
CA ASP A 788 37.87 12.07 5.38
C ASP A 788 38.93 12.18 4.27
N PHE A 789 39.14 11.10 3.51
CA PHE A 789 40.09 11.10 2.41
C PHE A 789 39.65 12.05 1.29
N LEU A 790 38.35 12.02 0.96
CA LEU A 790 37.76 12.90 -0.05
C LEU A 790 37.89 14.38 0.35
N HIS A 791 37.66 14.71 1.63
CA HIS A 791 37.92 16.04 2.17
C HIS A 791 39.38 16.46 1.98
N HIS A 792 40.33 15.61 2.36
CA HIS A 792 41.75 15.93 2.21
C HIS A 792 42.14 16.20 0.75
N LEU A 793 41.62 15.40 -0.18
CA LEU A 793 41.85 15.59 -1.62
C LEU A 793 41.30 16.94 -2.11
N PHE A 794 40.08 17.29 -1.70
CA PHE A 794 39.43 18.54 -2.05
C PHE A 794 40.18 19.77 -1.50
N TRP A 795 40.58 19.73 -0.23
CA TRP A 795 41.32 20.83 0.41
C TRP A 795 42.73 21.00 -0.15
N ALA A 796 43.33 19.95 -0.70
CA ALA A 796 44.62 20.04 -1.39
C ALA A 796 44.46 20.67 -2.79
N ALA A 797 43.42 20.31 -3.54
CA ALA A 797 43.14 20.85 -4.87
C ALA A 797 42.84 22.36 -4.83
N THR A 798 42.13 22.83 -3.80
CA THR A 798 41.75 24.25 -3.62
C THR A 798 42.91 25.16 -3.19
N GLN A 799 44.12 24.64 -3.01
CA GLN A 799 45.34 25.41 -2.70
C GLN A 799 46.18 25.78 -3.94
N GLN A 800 45.84 25.25 -5.12
CA GLN A 800 46.57 25.56 -6.36
C GLN A 800 46.06 26.87 -6.99
N CYS A 801 46.98 27.73 -7.45
CA CYS A 801 46.66 28.95 -8.21
C CYS A 801 47.52 29.09 -9.46
N SER A 802 46.99 29.80 -10.46
CA SER A 802 47.70 30.13 -11.70
C SER A 802 48.98 30.94 -11.41
N ALA A 803 50.11 30.48 -11.95
CA ALA A 803 51.48 30.94 -11.66
C ALA A 803 51.84 32.35 -12.22
N GLY A 804 50.92 33.32 -12.13
CA GLY A 804 51.08 34.68 -12.66
C GLY A 804 51.44 35.76 -11.63
N ASP A 805 51.03 35.64 -10.38
CA ASP A 805 51.38 36.59 -9.30
C ASP A 805 51.46 35.85 -7.96
N GLY A 806 52.58 36.03 -7.25
CA GLY A 806 53.09 35.12 -6.22
C GLY A 806 52.40 35.07 -4.85
N LEU A 807 51.08 35.26 -4.74
CA LEU A 807 50.31 34.90 -3.54
C LEU A 807 48.91 34.42 -3.95
N CYS A 808 48.54 33.20 -3.57
CA CYS A 808 47.14 32.73 -3.59
C CYS A 808 46.34 33.52 -2.53
N PRO A 809 45.47 34.47 -2.89
CA PRO A 809 44.86 35.34 -1.89
C PRO A 809 43.64 34.70 -1.19
N GLN A 810 43.05 33.65 -1.78
CA GLN A 810 41.82 33.03 -1.29
C GLN A 810 41.84 31.53 -1.54
N SER A 811 41.61 30.74 -0.49
CA SER A 811 41.40 29.29 -0.58
C SER A 811 40.08 28.91 0.10
N CYS A 812 39.47 27.79 -0.29
CA CYS A 812 38.27 27.27 0.36
C CYS A 812 38.49 26.83 1.82
N ARG A 813 39.75 26.78 2.28
CA ARG A 813 40.11 26.47 3.66
C ARG A 813 40.09 27.70 4.56
N ASP A 814 40.23 28.88 3.98
CA ASP A 814 40.15 30.15 4.69
C ASP A 814 38.68 30.53 4.90
N SER A 815 38.38 31.26 5.99
CA SER A 815 37.01 31.66 6.35
C SER A 815 36.37 32.69 5.42
N ASP A 816 37.05 33.04 4.32
CA ASP A 816 36.64 34.08 3.38
C ASP A 816 35.73 33.53 2.27
N LEU A 817 35.64 32.20 2.10
CA LEU A 817 34.81 31.54 1.10
C LEU A 817 34.11 30.31 1.70
N ASP A 818 32.82 30.15 1.42
CA ASP A 818 32.07 28.91 1.68
C ASP A 818 32.06 28.06 0.41
N CYS A 819 32.68 26.87 0.47
CA CYS A 819 32.77 25.94 -0.65
C CYS A 819 32.00 24.66 -0.38
N PHE A 820 31.14 24.28 -1.32
CA PHE A 820 30.32 23.08 -1.28
C PHE A 820 30.62 22.20 -2.49
N VAL A 821 30.75 20.90 -2.28
CA VAL A 821 30.63 19.89 -3.34
C VAL A 821 29.31 19.18 -3.17
N ILE A 822 28.44 19.31 -4.17
CA ILE A 822 27.10 18.72 -4.14
C ILE A 822 26.95 17.68 -5.24
N ASP A 823 26.03 16.74 -5.06
CA ASP A 823 25.59 15.84 -6.13
C ASP A 823 24.58 16.51 -7.07
N ASN A 824 24.26 15.81 -8.16
CA ASN A 824 23.27 16.22 -9.15
C ASN A 824 21.83 16.31 -8.61
N ASN A 825 21.57 15.85 -7.38
CA ASN A 825 20.27 15.98 -6.70
C ASN A 825 20.27 17.09 -5.62
N GLY A 826 21.41 17.75 -5.39
CA GLY A 826 21.55 18.86 -4.45
C GLY A 826 21.91 18.45 -3.03
N PHE A 827 22.37 17.21 -2.79
CA PHE A 827 22.89 16.80 -1.49
C PHE A 827 24.36 17.18 -1.34
N ILE A 828 24.73 17.67 -0.16
CA ILE A 828 26.09 18.11 0.14
C ILE A 828 26.97 16.89 0.45
N LEU A 829 28.03 16.68 -0.34
CA LEU A 829 29.06 15.70 -0.06
C LEU A 829 30.21 16.29 0.75
N ILE A 830 30.65 17.50 0.40
CA ILE A 830 31.76 18.20 1.07
C ILE A 830 31.29 19.60 1.44
N SER A 831 31.45 19.96 2.71
CA SER A 831 31.34 21.34 3.21
C SER A 831 32.54 21.64 4.11
N GLY A 832 32.83 22.94 4.31
CA GLY A 832 33.72 23.39 5.38
C GLY A 832 33.22 23.03 6.78
N ARG A 833 31.91 22.77 6.95
CA ARG A 833 31.30 22.39 8.23
C ARG A 833 30.78 20.94 8.19
N PRO A 834 31.23 20.04 9.08
CA PRO A 834 30.82 18.63 9.07
C PRO A 834 29.32 18.39 9.29
N GLN A 835 28.61 19.30 9.96
CA GLN A 835 27.18 19.17 10.28
C GLN A 835 26.27 19.33 9.05
N GLU A 836 26.80 19.90 7.97
CA GLU A 836 26.08 20.18 6.73
C GLU A 836 26.18 19.02 5.72
N THR A 837 27.18 18.14 5.88
CA THR A 837 27.36 16.98 5.00
C THR A 837 26.18 16.01 5.11
N GLY A 838 25.66 15.58 3.97
CA GLY A 838 24.48 14.71 3.84
C GLY A 838 23.13 15.43 3.90
N ARG A 839 23.12 16.72 4.23
CA ARG A 839 21.91 17.55 4.13
C ARG A 839 21.70 18.05 2.71
N PHE A 840 20.45 18.42 2.44
CA PHE A 840 20.08 19.06 1.18
C PHE A 840 20.53 20.52 1.17
N LEU A 841 21.09 20.99 0.06
CA LEU A 841 21.62 22.35 -0.06
C LEU A 841 20.58 23.43 0.27
N GLY A 842 19.31 23.22 -0.09
CA GLY A 842 18.25 24.18 0.20
C GLY A 842 17.87 24.29 1.67
N GLU A 843 18.19 23.28 2.49
CA GLU A 843 18.04 23.33 3.96
C GLU A 843 19.14 24.18 4.59
N VAL A 844 20.36 24.09 4.06
CA VAL A 844 21.54 24.80 4.55
C VAL A 844 21.59 26.25 4.03
N ASP A 845 21.47 26.46 2.72
CA ASP A 845 21.46 27.76 2.05
C ASP A 845 20.31 27.86 1.03
N GLY A 846 19.13 28.24 1.54
CA GLY A 846 17.92 28.43 0.74
C GLY A 846 18.05 29.57 -0.29
N ALA A 847 18.88 30.58 -0.03
CA ALA A 847 19.08 31.71 -0.94
C ALA A 847 19.83 31.27 -2.20
N LEU A 848 20.91 30.50 -2.02
CA LEU A 848 21.67 29.92 -3.12
C LEU A 848 20.81 28.97 -3.95
N MET A 849 20.08 28.05 -3.30
CA MET A 849 19.25 27.09 -4.02
C MET A 849 18.10 27.77 -4.78
N THR A 850 17.45 28.78 -4.19
CA THR A 850 16.41 29.58 -4.88
C THR A 850 16.96 30.24 -6.14
N GLN A 851 18.19 30.76 -6.08
CA GLN A 851 18.82 31.39 -7.24
C GLN A 851 19.23 30.37 -8.31
N LEU A 852 19.72 29.19 -7.92
CA LEU A 852 20.02 28.11 -8.86
C LEU A 852 18.75 27.60 -9.57
N LEU A 853 17.61 27.58 -8.87
CA LEU A 853 16.30 27.27 -9.45
C LEU A 853 15.85 28.36 -10.43
N SER A 854 16.00 29.65 -10.06
CA SER A 854 15.60 30.76 -10.93
C SER A 854 16.40 30.84 -12.23
N MET A 855 17.67 30.41 -12.18
CA MET A 855 18.56 30.30 -13.34
C MET A 855 18.35 29.03 -14.17
N GLY A 856 17.50 28.09 -13.72
CA GLY A 856 17.26 26.81 -14.39
C GLY A 856 18.39 25.79 -14.25
N VAL A 857 19.38 26.04 -13.37
CA VAL A 857 20.47 25.08 -13.09
C VAL A 857 19.91 23.81 -12.45
N PHE A 858 18.95 23.98 -11.55
CA PHE A 858 18.14 22.91 -10.97
C PHE A 858 16.70 23.03 -11.44
N SER A 859 16.05 21.89 -11.65
CA SER A 859 14.61 21.79 -11.84
C SER A 859 13.97 21.16 -10.60
N GLN A 860 12.90 21.79 -10.12
CA GLN A 860 12.02 21.22 -9.09
C GLN A 860 11.02 20.26 -9.75
N VAL A 861 10.92 19.06 -9.19
CA VAL A 861 10.01 17.99 -9.61
C VAL A 861 9.16 17.62 -8.41
N THR A 862 7.84 17.77 -8.50
CA THR A 862 6.93 17.35 -7.43
C THR A 862 6.59 15.87 -7.63
N LEU A 863 6.93 15.04 -6.65
CA LEU A 863 6.54 13.64 -6.62
C LEU A 863 5.35 13.46 -5.68
N TYR A 864 4.45 12.54 -6.05
CA TYR A 864 3.27 12.17 -5.29
C TYR A 864 3.42 10.73 -4.80
N ASP A 865 3.26 10.52 -3.49
CA ASP A 865 3.16 9.22 -2.87
C ASP A 865 1.72 9.00 -2.38
N TYR A 866 1.01 8.11 -3.07
CA TYR A 866 -0.37 7.71 -2.78
C TYR A 866 -0.47 6.56 -1.76
N GLN A 867 0.66 6.02 -1.28
CA GLN A 867 0.72 4.93 -0.30
C GLN A 867 1.27 5.40 1.06
N ALA A 868 1.50 6.71 1.21
CA ALA A 868 1.99 7.28 2.44
C ALA A 868 1.00 7.08 3.60
N MET A 869 1.54 7.06 4.82
CA MET A 869 0.76 6.93 6.05
C MET A 869 0.90 8.22 6.87
N CYS A 870 -0.18 9.01 6.94
CA CYS A 870 -0.23 10.27 7.67
C CYS A 870 -0.83 10.09 9.05
N LYS A 871 -0.43 10.94 9.98
CA LYS A 871 -1.16 11.10 11.23
C LYS A 871 -2.47 11.83 10.96
N PRO A 872 -3.62 11.35 11.43
CA PRO A 872 -4.88 12.06 11.26
C PRO A 872 -4.76 13.45 11.88
N PRO A 873 -5.31 14.50 11.25
CA PRO A 873 -5.33 15.82 11.84
C PRO A 873 -6.07 15.72 13.18
N ASN A 874 -5.38 16.06 14.27
CA ASN A 874 -6.03 16.19 15.57
C ASN A 874 -7.08 17.30 15.44
N HIS A 875 -8.34 16.93 15.21
CA HIS A 875 -9.46 17.81 15.44
C HIS A 875 -9.44 18.17 16.92
N HIS A 876 -8.81 19.29 17.24
CA HIS A 876 -8.95 19.94 18.51
C HIS A 876 -10.43 20.33 18.63
N HIS A 877 -11.25 19.43 19.17
CA HIS A 877 -12.48 19.85 19.81
C HIS A 877 -12.06 20.91 20.82
N SER A 878 -12.48 22.15 20.59
CA SER A 878 -12.10 23.30 21.41
C SER A 878 -12.18 22.93 22.88
N ALA A 879 -11.06 23.06 23.59
CA ALA A 879 -10.90 22.74 25.01
C ALA A 879 -11.76 23.61 25.96
N ALA A 880 -12.80 24.28 25.44
CA ALA A 880 -13.76 25.09 26.17
C ALA A 880 -14.97 24.27 26.70
N ARG A 881 -15.23 23.06 26.19
CA ARG A 881 -16.32 22.20 26.71
C ARG A 881 -16.10 21.56 28.10
N PRO A 882 -14.88 21.22 28.58
CA PRO A 882 -14.72 20.59 29.89
C PRO A 882 -14.90 21.56 31.07
N LEU A 883 -14.92 22.87 30.85
CA LEU A 883 -15.24 23.86 31.90
C LEU A 883 -16.75 24.01 32.14
N VAL A 884 -17.59 23.63 31.17
CA VAL A 884 -19.05 23.69 31.29
C VAL A 884 -19.59 22.49 32.09
N SER A 885 -18.91 21.34 32.01
CA SER A 885 -19.26 20.10 32.73
C SER A 885 -19.29 20.23 34.26
N PRO A 886 -18.27 20.78 34.95
CA PRO A 886 -18.29 20.90 36.40
C PRO A 886 -19.31 21.92 36.88
N ILE A 887 -19.53 23.03 36.15
CA ILE A 887 -20.52 24.05 36.54
C ILE A 887 -21.94 23.51 36.35
N TYR A 888 -22.20 22.79 35.25
CA TYR A 888 -23.49 22.16 35.02
C TYR A 888 -23.76 20.99 35.98
N ALA A 889 -22.73 20.21 36.32
CA ALA A 889 -22.81 19.16 37.34
C ALA A 889 -23.02 19.75 38.75
N LEU A 890 -22.41 20.89 39.06
CA LEU A 890 -22.64 21.62 40.31
C LEU A 890 -24.07 22.18 40.36
N LEU A 891 -24.57 22.72 39.25
CA LEU A 891 -25.94 23.23 39.12
C LEU A 891 -27.00 22.13 39.19
N THR A 892 -26.77 20.97 38.57
CA THR A 892 -27.70 19.83 38.68
C THR A 892 -27.65 19.19 40.05
N ARG A 893 -26.47 19.09 40.68
CA ARG A 893 -26.33 18.58 42.05
C ARG A 893 -26.96 19.51 43.07
N THR A 894 -26.81 20.83 42.93
CA THR A 894 -27.48 21.81 43.79
C THR A 894 -28.99 21.81 43.55
N ARG A 895 -29.45 21.69 42.31
CA ARG A 895 -30.88 21.57 42.00
C ARG A 895 -31.49 20.29 42.55
N TRP A 896 -30.79 19.16 42.46
CA TRP A 896 -31.18 17.89 43.08
C TRP A 896 -31.23 18.02 44.61
N LEU A 897 -30.21 18.63 45.22
CA LEU A 897 -30.14 18.80 46.68
C LEU A 897 -31.22 19.76 47.19
N VAL A 898 -31.56 20.81 46.45
CA VAL A 898 -32.69 21.70 46.77
C VAL A 898 -34.01 20.96 46.65
N ASN A 899 -34.19 20.11 45.63
CA ASN A 899 -35.42 19.34 45.44
C ASN A 899 -35.62 18.28 46.54
N GLU A 900 -34.55 17.60 46.94
CA GLU A 900 -34.55 16.67 48.08
C GLU A 900 -34.73 17.38 49.41
N LEU A 901 -34.15 18.57 49.61
CA LEU A 901 -34.40 19.38 50.80
C LEU A 901 -35.87 19.85 50.86
N LEU A 902 -36.47 20.17 49.70
CA LEU A 902 -37.88 20.56 49.62
C LEU A 902 -38.81 19.36 49.92
N LEU A 903 -38.49 18.18 49.41
CA LEU A 903 -39.21 16.93 49.68
C LEU A 903 -39.03 16.48 51.13
N PHE A 904 -37.84 16.64 51.70
CA PHE A 904 -37.55 16.37 53.11
C PHE A 904 -38.30 17.33 54.03
N LEU A 905 -38.39 18.62 53.70
CA LEU A 905 -39.17 19.60 54.46
C LEU A 905 -40.68 19.38 54.32
N LEU A 906 -41.15 18.88 53.17
CA LEU A 906 -42.53 18.44 52.96
C LEU A 906 -42.85 17.12 53.69
N GLN A 907 -41.89 16.20 53.83
CA GLN A 907 -42.05 14.94 54.58
C GLN A 907 -41.88 15.12 56.10
N TRP A 908 -41.17 16.16 56.55
CA TRP A 908 -40.98 16.44 57.99
C TRP A 908 -42.24 17.03 58.65
N SER A 909 -43.23 17.50 57.90
CA SER A 909 -44.49 18.04 58.46
C SER A 909 -45.56 16.98 58.79
N THR A 910 -45.29 15.70 58.59
CA THR A 910 -46.23 14.63 58.97
C THR A 910 -45.50 13.49 59.66
N TRP A 911 -45.62 13.46 60.99
CA TRP A 911 -45.28 12.31 61.82
C TRP A 911 -45.81 10.99 61.23
N GLY A 912 -45.03 9.92 61.40
CA GLY A 912 -45.61 8.65 61.86
C GLY A 912 -45.19 7.39 61.13
N SER A 913 -43.99 6.89 61.45
CA SER A 913 -43.68 5.48 61.78
C SER A 913 -44.27 4.30 60.98
N TRP A 914 -43.33 3.46 60.55
CA TRP A 914 -43.39 1.99 60.43
C TRP A 914 -43.90 1.40 59.10
N ARG A 915 -42.96 0.99 58.25
CA ARG A 915 -42.64 -0.45 57.99
C ARG A 915 -41.46 -0.58 57.03
N VAL A 916 -40.51 -1.43 57.42
CA VAL A 916 -39.55 -2.09 56.53
C VAL A 916 -40.31 -3.15 55.72
N PRO A 917 -39.99 -3.34 54.43
CA PRO A 917 -39.49 -4.65 54.02
C PRO A 917 -38.23 -4.53 53.16
N SER A 918 -37.39 -5.56 53.31
CA SER A 918 -36.20 -5.82 52.52
C SER A 918 -36.55 -6.18 51.09
N GLY A 919 -35.72 -5.76 50.15
CA GLY A 919 -35.73 -6.25 48.77
C GLY A 919 -34.44 -5.85 48.10
N ALA A 920 -33.58 -6.83 47.85
CA ALA A 920 -32.33 -6.66 47.15
C ALA A 920 -32.57 -6.30 45.68
N GLU A 921 -31.89 -5.26 45.19
CA GLU A 921 -31.65 -5.06 43.76
C GLU A 921 -30.16 -4.93 43.51
N ALA A 922 -29.68 -5.82 42.65
CA ALA A 922 -28.38 -5.80 42.02
C ALA A 922 -28.46 -5.05 40.68
N LYS A 923 -27.29 -4.60 40.20
CA LYS A 923 -26.96 -3.83 38.96
C LYS A 923 -26.93 -2.31 39.21
N ALA A 924 -25.93 -1.55 38.77
CA ALA A 924 -24.94 -1.79 37.72
C ALA A 924 -23.59 -1.14 38.08
N VAL A 925 -22.52 -1.94 38.06
CA VAL A 925 -21.14 -1.46 37.87
C VAL A 925 -20.86 -1.63 36.38
N PHE A 926 -21.18 -0.62 35.57
CA PHE A 926 -20.63 -0.48 34.22
C PHE A 926 -20.58 1.01 33.86
N HIS A 927 -19.49 1.65 34.26
CA HIS A 927 -18.93 2.80 33.57
C HIS A 927 -17.43 2.58 33.42
N HIS A 928 -17.04 1.56 32.64
CA HIS A 928 -15.73 1.58 32.01
C HIS A 928 -15.83 2.50 30.80
N THR A 929 -15.44 3.74 31.03
CA THR A 929 -15.21 4.72 29.97
C THR A 929 -13.97 4.22 29.23
N HIS A 930 -14.14 3.75 27.99
CA HIS A 930 -13.04 3.37 27.11
C HIS A 930 -12.13 4.59 26.91
N LYS A 931 -11.07 4.67 27.70
CA LYS A 931 -9.93 5.54 27.43
C LYS A 931 -9.01 4.72 26.53
N HIS A 932 -9.35 4.65 25.24
CA HIS A 932 -8.37 4.20 24.25
C HIS A 932 -7.16 5.12 24.39
N GLN A 933 -6.07 4.54 24.86
CA GLN A 933 -4.74 5.09 24.63
C GLN A 933 -4.59 5.03 23.11
N ARG A 934 -4.94 6.13 22.42
CA ARG A 934 -4.71 6.28 20.98
C ARG A 934 -3.20 6.20 20.80
N GLN A 935 -2.71 5.00 20.56
CA GLN A 935 -1.57 4.80 19.68
C GLN A 935 -1.89 5.62 18.43
N ASP A 936 -0.98 6.48 17.98
CA ASP A 936 -1.19 7.32 16.80
C ASP A 936 -1.46 6.39 15.60
N VAL A 937 -2.73 6.07 15.35
CA VAL A 937 -3.13 5.21 14.24
C VAL A 937 -2.88 6.04 12.99
N LEU A 938 -1.80 5.72 12.28
CA LEU A 938 -1.53 6.29 10.98
C LEU A 938 -2.63 5.86 10.00
N GLN A 939 -3.05 6.78 9.14
CA GLN A 939 -4.05 6.55 8.11
C GLN A 939 -3.41 6.73 6.72
N PRO A 940 -3.82 5.94 5.71
CA PRO A 940 -3.38 6.16 4.34
C PRO A 940 -3.71 7.58 3.88
N CYS A 941 -2.76 8.24 3.22
CA CYS A 941 -2.90 9.60 2.71
C CYS A 941 -2.06 9.81 1.46
N ASP A 942 -2.41 10.85 0.71
CA ASP A 942 -1.61 11.32 -0.41
C ASP A 942 -0.61 12.34 0.12
N THR A 943 0.68 12.13 -0.10
CA THR A 943 1.72 13.11 0.22
C THR A 943 2.41 13.59 -1.05
N GLU A 944 2.77 14.87 -1.10
CA GLU A 944 3.64 15.43 -2.11
C GLU A 944 4.94 15.90 -1.48
N TYR A 945 6.04 15.68 -2.18
CA TYR A 945 7.35 16.16 -1.76
C TYR A 945 8.14 16.68 -2.97
N PRO A 946 8.85 17.80 -2.81
CA PRO A 946 9.66 18.36 -3.87
C PRO A 946 11.01 17.65 -3.96
N MET A 947 11.37 17.24 -5.18
CA MET A 947 12.68 16.70 -5.52
C MET A 947 13.39 17.63 -6.50
N PHE A 948 14.72 17.58 -6.47
CA PHE A 948 15.56 18.47 -7.26
C PHE A 948 16.53 17.68 -8.11
N MET A 949 16.76 18.18 -9.33
CA MET A 949 17.72 17.60 -10.24
C MET A 949 18.42 18.68 -11.05
N HIS A 950 19.74 18.51 -11.20
CA HIS A 950 20.59 19.36 -12.02
C HIS A 950 20.40 19.10 -13.52
N GLN A 951 20.30 20.18 -14.31
CA GLN A 951 20.26 20.11 -15.77
C GLN A 951 21.67 20.03 -16.37
N ARG A 952 22.04 18.86 -16.94
CA ARG A 952 23.37 18.60 -17.55
C ARG A 952 23.78 19.58 -18.67
N ALA A 953 22.83 20.34 -19.23
CA ALA A 953 23.11 21.33 -20.27
C ALA A 953 23.90 22.55 -19.73
N ILE A 954 23.84 22.82 -18.42
CA ILE A 954 24.46 24.00 -17.79
C ILE A 954 25.65 23.54 -16.94
N GLN A 955 26.85 23.61 -17.49
CA GLN A 955 28.08 23.16 -16.81
C GLN A 955 28.69 24.23 -15.88
N GLU A 956 28.42 25.51 -16.16
CA GLU A 956 28.97 26.64 -15.43
C GLU A 956 27.86 27.66 -15.18
N ALA A 957 27.80 28.22 -13.98
CA ALA A 957 26.87 29.30 -13.64
C ALA A 957 27.50 30.25 -12.62
N ASN A 958 27.22 31.53 -12.73
CA ASN A 958 27.63 32.53 -11.75
C ASN A 958 26.53 33.57 -11.59
N GLY A 959 26.48 34.19 -10.41
CA GLY A 959 25.44 35.17 -10.13
C GLY A 959 25.65 35.93 -8.85
N ILE A 960 24.79 36.93 -8.66
CA ILE A 960 24.74 37.78 -7.47
C ILE A 960 23.33 37.62 -6.89
N ILE A 961 23.27 37.33 -5.59
CA ILE A 961 22.05 37.18 -4.80
C ILE A 961 21.87 38.46 -3.98
N GLU A 962 20.74 39.13 -4.16
CA GLU A 962 20.41 40.34 -3.41
C GLU A 962 19.72 39.98 -2.09
N CYS A 963 20.44 40.06 -0.98
CA CYS A 963 19.94 39.72 0.37
C CYS A 963 19.45 40.96 1.13
N GLY A 964 18.98 41.97 0.40
CA GLY A 964 18.53 43.25 0.95
C GLY A 964 19.67 44.24 1.21
N ALA A 965 20.38 44.11 2.34
CA ALA A 965 21.42 45.05 2.75
C ALA A 965 22.83 44.72 2.22
N CYS A 966 23.02 43.50 1.74
CA CYS A 966 24.27 43.01 1.17
C CYS A 966 24.00 42.17 -0.09
N GLN A 967 25.04 41.96 -0.88
CA GLN A 967 25.02 41.14 -2.09
C GLN A 967 25.93 39.94 -1.86
N LYS A 968 25.41 38.74 -2.07
CA LYS A 968 26.17 37.48 -2.00
C LYS A 968 26.50 37.01 -3.41
N VAL A 969 27.77 36.75 -3.71
CA VAL A 969 28.21 36.26 -5.02
C VAL A 969 28.40 34.76 -4.94
N PHE A 970 28.04 34.04 -6.01
CA PHE A 970 28.33 32.61 -6.13
C PHE A 970 28.86 32.26 -7.52
N VAL A 971 29.65 31.18 -7.54
CA VAL A 971 30.17 30.54 -8.74
C VAL A 971 29.93 29.04 -8.63
N MET A 972 29.42 28.45 -9.70
CA MET A 972 29.14 27.04 -9.86
C MET A 972 29.90 26.49 -11.05
N HIS A 973 30.56 25.35 -10.87
CA HIS A 973 31.25 24.64 -11.93
C HIS A 973 31.06 23.13 -11.79
N GLN A 974 30.76 22.43 -12.88
CA GLN A 974 30.69 20.98 -12.89
C GLN A 974 32.09 20.37 -12.77
N ILE A 975 32.24 19.34 -11.92
CA ILE A 975 33.48 18.59 -11.80
C ILE A 975 33.56 17.57 -12.95
N PRO A 976 34.62 17.57 -13.77
CA PRO A 976 34.70 16.72 -14.94
C PRO A 976 34.64 15.22 -14.60
N ASN A 977 34.07 14.42 -15.52
CA ASN A 977 33.89 12.96 -15.38
C ASN A 977 33.14 12.50 -14.12
N SER A 978 32.30 13.37 -13.54
CA SER A 978 31.51 13.07 -12.35
C SER A 978 30.11 13.68 -12.38
N ASN A 979 29.24 13.21 -11.48
CA ASN A 979 27.93 13.84 -11.20
C ASN A 979 28.02 15.02 -10.21
N LEU A 980 29.22 15.44 -9.82
CA LEU A 980 29.42 16.44 -8.77
C LEU A 980 29.51 17.87 -9.32
N LEU A 981 29.06 18.82 -8.52
CA LEU A 981 29.14 20.25 -8.78
C LEU A 981 29.93 20.92 -7.66
N LEU A 982 30.86 21.79 -8.02
CA LEU A 982 31.57 22.68 -7.11
C LEU A 982 30.84 24.03 -7.05
N LEU A 983 30.41 24.41 -5.85
CA LEU A 983 29.79 25.70 -5.54
C LEU A 983 30.69 26.49 -4.59
N VAL A 984 30.99 27.73 -4.94
CA VAL A 984 31.80 28.64 -4.12
C VAL A 984 31.01 29.93 -3.91
N THR A 985 30.84 30.33 -2.65
CA THR A 985 30.05 31.50 -2.27
C THR A 985 30.76 32.35 -1.22
N ASP A 986 30.36 33.61 -1.12
CA ASP A 986 30.86 34.51 -0.07
C ASP A 986 30.05 34.35 1.24
N PRO A 987 30.69 34.05 2.40
CA PRO A 987 30.02 33.88 3.69
C PRO A 987 29.64 35.20 4.38
N THR A 988 30.09 36.35 3.89
CA THR A 988 30.02 37.63 4.63
C THR A 988 28.62 38.23 4.71
N CYS A 989 27.64 37.70 3.96
CA CYS A 989 26.30 38.23 3.84
C CYS A 989 25.25 37.23 4.38
N ASP A 990 24.47 37.66 5.39
CA ASP A 990 23.35 36.89 5.92
C ASP A 990 22.13 37.02 4.98
N CYS A 991 21.72 35.89 4.40
CA CYS A 991 20.64 35.78 3.43
C CYS A 991 19.41 35.04 3.97
N SER A 992 19.21 35.03 5.29
CA SER A 992 18.07 34.35 5.97
C SER A 992 16.68 34.90 5.60
N ILE A 993 16.59 35.94 4.77
CA ILE A 993 15.32 36.44 4.20
C ILE A 993 14.69 35.39 3.26
N PHE A 994 15.53 34.56 2.62
CA PHE A 994 15.07 33.45 1.82
C PHE A 994 14.72 32.27 2.75
N PRO A 995 13.50 31.71 2.68
CA PRO A 995 13.13 30.56 3.48
C PRO A 995 13.95 29.33 3.09
N GLN A 996 14.17 28.44 4.06
CA GLN A 996 14.76 27.12 3.79
C GLN A 996 13.84 26.32 2.85
N ILE A 997 14.44 25.61 1.90
CA ILE A 997 13.74 24.71 1.00
C ILE A 997 13.91 23.29 1.55
N LEU A 998 12.85 22.76 2.14
CA LEU A 998 12.81 21.42 2.71
C LEU A 998 12.27 20.40 1.69
N GLN A 999 12.75 19.17 1.77
CA GLN A 999 12.23 18.03 1.00
C GLN A 999 11.19 17.21 1.78
N GLU A 1000 10.56 17.82 2.78
CA GLU A 1000 9.60 17.14 3.64
C GLU A 1000 8.32 16.78 2.89
N ALA A 1001 7.80 15.59 3.16
CA ALA A 1001 6.53 15.14 2.64
C ALA A 1001 5.39 15.92 3.30
N THR A 1002 4.56 16.51 2.47
CA THR A 1002 3.39 17.29 2.90
C THR A 1002 2.11 16.61 2.43
N GLU A 1003 1.12 16.52 3.30
CA GLU A 1003 -0.18 15.94 2.95
C GLU A 1003 -0.87 16.82 1.89
N VAL A 1004 -1.24 16.21 0.76
CA VAL A 1004 -1.94 16.90 -0.33
C VAL A 1004 -3.38 17.15 0.08
N LYS A 1005 -3.68 18.41 0.37
CA LYS A 1005 -5.06 18.85 0.67
C LYS A 1005 -5.75 19.27 -0.62
N TYR A 1006 -6.52 18.34 -1.19
CA TYR A 1006 -7.34 18.64 -2.35
C TYR A 1006 -8.42 19.68 -2.01
N ASN A 1007 -8.55 20.70 -2.86
CA ASN A 1007 -9.70 21.59 -2.83
C ASN A 1007 -10.98 20.77 -3.04
N ALA A 1008 -12.10 21.16 -2.40
CA ALA A 1008 -13.35 20.41 -2.45
C ALA A 1008 -13.81 20.10 -3.90
N SER A 1009 -13.68 21.07 -4.82
CA SER A 1009 -14.01 20.86 -6.24
C SER A 1009 -13.11 19.84 -6.93
N ILE A 1010 -11.80 19.84 -6.66
CA ILE A 1010 -10.85 18.91 -7.29
C ILE A 1010 -11.06 17.50 -6.73
N LYS A 1011 -11.30 17.39 -5.41
CA LYS A 1011 -11.66 16.12 -4.76
C LYS A 1011 -12.92 15.54 -5.39
N CYS A 1012 -13.95 16.38 -5.56
CA CYS A 1012 -15.20 16.06 -6.23
C CYS A 1012 -14.98 15.55 -7.66
N ASP A 1013 -14.20 16.26 -8.47
CA ASP A 1013 -13.93 15.87 -9.85
C ASP A 1013 -13.13 14.56 -9.92
N ARG A 1014 -12.19 14.32 -9.01
CA ARG A 1014 -11.45 13.05 -8.92
C ARG A 1014 -12.36 11.88 -8.52
N MET A 1015 -13.27 12.09 -7.57
CA MET A 1015 -14.22 11.04 -7.16
C MET A 1015 -15.26 10.73 -8.24
N ARG A 1016 -15.66 11.75 -9.03
CA ARG A 1016 -16.51 11.60 -10.22
C ARG A 1016 -15.78 11.00 -11.41
N SER A 1017 -14.46 11.23 -11.51
CA SER A 1017 -13.67 10.84 -12.67
C SER A 1017 -13.65 9.32 -12.77
N GLN A 1018 -14.48 8.79 -13.67
CA GLN A 1018 -14.45 7.38 -14.00
C GLN A 1018 -13.24 7.20 -14.90
N LYS A 1019 -12.21 6.52 -14.39
CA LYS A 1019 -11.11 6.07 -15.22
C LYS A 1019 -11.69 5.14 -16.31
N LEU A 1020 -11.04 5.12 -17.47
CA LEU A 1020 -11.37 4.16 -18.52
C LEU A 1020 -11.23 2.76 -17.94
N ARG A 1021 -12.28 1.96 -18.05
CA ARG A 1021 -12.35 0.58 -17.55
C ARG A 1021 -13.07 -0.30 -18.54
N ARG A 1022 -12.77 -1.60 -18.49
CA ARG A 1022 -13.54 -2.65 -19.18
C ARG A 1022 -14.47 -3.32 -18.17
N ARG A 1023 -15.76 -3.38 -18.49
CA ARG A 1023 -16.75 -4.09 -17.65
C ARG A 1023 -16.48 -5.60 -17.66
N PRO A 1024 -16.85 -6.32 -16.60
CA PRO A 1024 -16.92 -7.78 -16.65
C PRO A 1024 -17.83 -8.24 -17.80
N ASP A 1025 -17.45 -9.34 -18.45
CA ASP A 1025 -18.14 -9.86 -19.64
C ASP A 1025 -19.44 -10.61 -19.26
N SER A 1026 -19.53 -11.16 -18.04
CA SER A 1026 -20.73 -11.85 -17.51
C SER A 1026 -21.57 -10.97 -16.57
N CYS A 1027 -22.88 -11.17 -16.61
CA CYS A 1027 -23.85 -10.51 -15.73
C CYS A 1027 -25.11 -11.37 -15.57
N HIS A 1028 -25.40 -11.76 -14.33
CA HIS A 1028 -26.55 -12.62 -13.99
C HIS A 1028 -27.55 -11.87 -13.11
N ALA A 1029 -28.33 -10.96 -13.70
CA ALA A 1029 -29.25 -10.11 -12.93
C ALA A 1029 -30.66 -10.70 -12.73
N PHE A 1030 -31.15 -11.45 -13.71
CA PHE A 1030 -32.54 -11.92 -13.76
C PHE A 1030 -32.63 -13.33 -14.34
N HIS A 1031 -33.44 -14.17 -13.70
CA HIS A 1031 -33.87 -15.46 -14.24
C HIS A 1031 -35.40 -15.60 -14.12
N PRO A 1032 -36.11 -16.11 -15.15
CA PRO A 1032 -37.58 -16.22 -15.14
C PRO A 1032 -38.11 -17.21 -14.09
N GLU A 1033 -37.36 -18.26 -13.75
CA GLU A 1033 -37.75 -19.30 -12.78
C GLU A 1033 -37.36 -18.97 -11.32
N GLU A 1034 -36.83 -17.77 -11.08
CA GLU A 1034 -36.41 -17.34 -9.74
C GLU A 1034 -37.61 -17.30 -8.77
N ASN A 1035 -37.49 -18.02 -7.64
CA ASN A 1035 -38.46 -17.92 -6.56
C ASN A 1035 -38.30 -16.59 -5.79
N ALA A 1036 -39.19 -15.64 -6.07
CA ALA A 1036 -39.25 -14.34 -5.39
C ALA A 1036 -40.23 -14.31 -4.20
N GLN A 1037 -40.86 -15.44 -3.84
CA GLN A 1037 -41.84 -15.50 -2.74
C GLN A 1037 -41.18 -15.60 -1.36
N ASP A 1038 -39.92 -16.03 -1.30
CA ASP A 1038 -39.15 -16.12 -0.06
C ASP A 1038 -38.47 -14.78 0.27
N CYS A 1039 -39.15 -14.00 1.12
CA CYS A 1039 -38.83 -12.60 1.43
C CYS A 1039 -38.95 -12.35 2.95
N GLY A 1040 -37.94 -12.79 3.69
CA GLY A 1040 -37.67 -12.41 5.08
C GLY A 1040 -37.74 -13.56 6.07
N GLY A 1041 -36.66 -13.73 6.85
CA GLY A 1041 -36.61 -14.65 7.99
C GLY A 1041 -37.12 -13.96 9.27
N ALA A 1042 -38.30 -14.35 9.73
CA ALA A 1042 -38.68 -14.09 11.11
C ALA A 1042 -38.36 -15.35 11.92
N SER A 1043 -37.58 -15.21 13.00
CA SER A 1043 -37.60 -16.18 14.07
C SER A 1043 -38.99 -16.09 14.73
N GLU A 1044 -39.97 -16.78 14.14
CA GLU A 1044 -41.26 -16.96 14.81
C GLU A 1044 -40.98 -17.76 16.08
N THR A 1045 -40.87 -17.09 17.21
CA THR A 1045 -41.03 -17.74 18.51
C THR A 1045 -42.45 -18.27 18.56
N SER A 1046 -42.66 -19.51 18.10
CA SER A 1046 -43.96 -20.14 18.20
C SER A 1046 -44.26 -20.31 19.70
N ALA A 1047 -45.25 -19.57 20.19
CA ALA A 1047 -45.72 -19.75 21.54
C ALA A 1047 -46.26 -21.18 21.64
N SER A 1048 -45.55 -22.05 22.36
CA SER A 1048 -45.97 -23.44 22.48
C SER A 1048 -47.40 -23.48 23.04
N ARG A 1049 -48.32 -24.07 22.28
CA ARG A 1049 -49.73 -24.25 22.67
C ARG A 1049 -49.91 -24.90 24.06
N PRO A 1050 -48.98 -25.75 24.60
CA PRO A 1050 -49.08 -26.24 25.97
C PRO A 1050 -48.89 -25.16 27.04
N LEU A 1051 -48.02 -24.17 26.81
CA LEU A 1051 -47.72 -23.12 27.79
C LEU A 1051 -48.88 -22.13 27.97
N LEU A 1052 -49.68 -21.92 26.92
CA LEU A 1052 -50.92 -21.11 26.98
C LEU A 1052 -52.08 -21.82 27.70
N LEU A 1053 -52.01 -23.13 27.90
CA LEU A 1053 -53.03 -23.92 28.62
C LEU A 1053 -52.73 -24.12 30.11
N LEU A 1054 -51.49 -23.89 30.55
CA LEU A 1054 -51.10 -23.94 31.97
C LEU A 1054 -51.90 -22.99 32.90
N PRO A 1055 -52.28 -21.74 32.51
CA PRO A 1055 -53.05 -20.88 33.40
C PRO A 1055 -54.52 -21.32 33.55
N LEU A 1056 -55.05 -22.13 32.62
CA LEU A 1056 -56.41 -22.69 32.71
C LEU A 1056 -56.47 -23.88 33.69
N CYS A 1057 -55.39 -24.67 33.79
CA CYS A 1057 -55.30 -25.77 34.76
C CYS A 1057 -55.11 -25.29 36.21
N ALA A 1058 -54.52 -24.11 36.42
CA ALA A 1058 -54.29 -23.54 37.75
C ALA A 1058 -55.57 -23.06 38.46
N TRP A 1059 -56.67 -22.82 37.71
CA TRP A 1059 -57.95 -22.37 38.27
C TRP A 1059 -58.88 -23.51 38.71
N LEU A 1060 -58.50 -24.76 38.48
CA LEU A 1060 -59.32 -25.96 38.79
C LEU A 1060 -58.86 -26.73 40.03
N LEU A 1061 -57.85 -26.26 40.76
CA LEU A 1061 -57.39 -26.92 41.99
C LEU A 1061 -58.09 -26.33 43.24
N PRO A 1062 -58.81 -27.14 44.04
CA PRO A 1062 -59.52 -26.67 45.24
C PRO A 1062 -58.56 -26.29 46.38
N PRO A 1063 -58.97 -25.35 47.27
CA PRO A 1063 -58.07 -24.66 48.22
C PRO A 1063 -57.80 -25.46 49.51
N GLN A 1064 -57.50 -26.76 49.41
CA GLN A 1064 -57.25 -27.61 50.59
C GLN A 1064 -55.84 -28.23 50.66
N LEU A 1065 -54.91 -27.85 49.77
CA LEU A 1065 -53.54 -28.40 49.75
C LEU A 1065 -52.41 -27.39 50.04
N LEU A 1066 -52.74 -26.20 50.55
CA LEU A 1066 -51.76 -25.26 51.08
C LEU A 1066 -52.02 -25.04 52.58
N ARG A 1067 -51.56 -26.01 53.39
CA ARG A 1067 -51.31 -25.82 54.82
C ARG A 1067 -50.03 -26.53 55.22
#